data_AF-A0A1D7QLA1-F1
#
_entry.id   AF-A0A1D7QLA1-F1
#
_cell.length_a   1.000
_cell.length_b   1.000
_cell.length_c   1.000
_cell.angle_alpha   90.00
_cell.angle_beta   90.00
_cell.angle_gamma   90.00
#
_symmetry.space_group_name_H-M   'P 1'
#
loop_
_entity.id
_entity.type
_entity.pdbx_description
1 polymer ?
#
loop_
_entity_poly.entity_id
_entity_poly.type
_entity_poly.pdbx_seq_one_letter_code
_entity_poly.pdbx_strand_id
1 'polypeptide(L)'
;MSHRTYLYNINTPSVAENADKMMMEWGYEMPLMLQPLLVAGGFISGNNYNNHVEFNDSGLFYDSKPGIENLKRFYKFLEEQPDLIVNTEKFKDARDKLFNYLDKLTGNYFHLDIWDVLNMDDTPHAEQARMWLANIAYNNQAITAAMDAGDISLLNYKNLKDVSPAFRSFPELLNYEDYDYGWSCIWVSAEEQLSYEIFEENKLWGLRSKDGQVLLNPQFDEFYAFGPHNLAVVSQNNKYGYVDTAGRIAIPLVWDDAYDFEYSGVAVVISQEKSGLINTKGDRITPLIYDELEVVGDGSAFNAKKEAFWGLIDTSGQVVVDFEHQDVIDAGYGFYHIQISGQKNQKIYNEFFKYLGEFPIDSIENLDKGLLLIKPHKGLNSSLLYKKDGTLLDSGFEKINRQTNFKDILVIRKDKKHGVISRKNESYILPCQYDAILDIRATVNDEISDIALVHQGDKKGIYDGNPDKPSWLIPLDDYQQILWLHDTVFTLQKNQMWSIANATNHNIGDFEFDLVVQKPNEDGFAYAFKADKVYSVSEAAITPTSKSVALEHASEDYAYYFEYETRKRLLAYGKGIDRNDERIADELVPAYTLCVLATEAYEAKDYAKSIYYDTIAAEKGYTLSMNNLAHLYYNIEGFIDDDKAFYWYHKSATGGNENAMNGLGMCYKYGIGTPVDIDQALFWLNQAAEEQLAIANNNLGDLYSEDLLLPSDHDKALQYYQAAADLGEPRNNWLGYLNDLKGDYEKALHYYQLGADEGIDVSAYNLGIFYLHGLGTSKNVIKAIDSFKLSLNFGYQQAHIELALIYQNETGFKDEQKVQQHIDAAKAAGLEIPEDLLIKKKGWFGL
;
A
#
# COMPACT_ATOMS: atom_id res chain seq x y z
N MET A 1 -0.73 -12.94 9.66
CA MET A 1 -0.31 -12.46 10.99
C MET A 1 -1.03 -11.15 11.20
N SER A 2 -1.59 -10.89 12.38
CA SER A 2 -2.23 -9.61 12.68
C SER A 2 -1.14 -8.55 12.85
N HIS A 3 -1.10 -7.55 11.97
CA HIS A 3 -0.15 -6.44 12.10
C HIS A 3 -0.64 -5.49 13.21
N ARG A 4 0.29 -5.00 14.03
CA ARG A 4 -0.02 -4.23 15.25
C ARG A 4 0.86 -2.99 15.36
N THR A 5 0.35 -1.98 16.04
CA THR A 5 1.14 -0.82 16.50
C THR A 5 1.34 -0.89 18.01
N TYR A 6 2.54 -0.53 18.47
CA TYR A 6 2.88 -0.51 19.88
C TYR A 6 3.35 0.86 20.32
N LEU A 7 2.96 1.29 21.53
CA LEU A 7 3.46 2.51 22.13
C LEU A 7 4.19 2.19 23.43
N TYR A 8 5.42 2.68 23.56
CA TYR A 8 6.25 2.51 24.74
C TYR A 8 6.59 3.87 25.37
N ASN A 9 6.72 3.91 26.69
CA ASN A 9 7.41 4.99 27.39
C ASN A 9 8.82 4.54 27.76
N ILE A 10 9.82 5.23 27.22
CA ILE A 10 11.22 4.80 27.24
C ILE A 10 12.15 5.93 27.67
N ASN A 11 13.38 5.58 28.08
CA ASN A 11 14.41 6.58 28.38
C ASN A 11 15.35 6.89 27.21
N THR A 12 15.70 5.87 26.43
CA THR A 12 16.78 5.94 25.44
C THR A 12 16.29 5.49 24.06
N PRO A 13 16.19 6.39 23.07
CA PRO A 13 15.88 6.02 21.69
C PRO A 13 16.91 5.02 21.13
N SER A 14 16.42 4.05 20.36
CA SER A 14 17.20 2.96 19.72
C SER A 14 17.88 1.97 20.67
N VAL A 15 17.52 1.97 21.96
CA VAL A 15 18.06 1.04 22.95
C VAL A 15 16.93 0.51 23.81
N ALA A 16 16.60 -0.78 23.67
CA ALA A 16 15.66 -1.45 24.56
C ALA A 16 16.23 -1.58 25.98
N GLU A 17 15.47 -1.12 26.97
CA GLU A 17 15.81 -1.24 28.38
C GLU A 17 14.74 -2.03 29.15
N ASN A 18 15.12 -2.75 30.20
CA ASN A 18 14.16 -3.48 31.04
C ASN A 18 13.17 -2.55 31.79
N ALA A 19 13.51 -1.26 31.88
CA ALA A 19 12.68 -0.25 32.53
C ALA A 19 11.65 0.39 31.58
N ASP A 20 11.75 0.13 30.29
CA ASP A 20 10.80 0.64 29.30
C ASP A 20 9.42 0.03 29.53
N LYS A 21 8.38 0.86 29.43
CA LYS A 21 7.01 0.44 29.71
C LYS A 21 6.20 0.40 28.43
N MET A 22 5.74 -0.79 28.02
CA MET A 22 4.74 -0.92 26.97
C MET A 22 3.41 -0.37 27.48
N MET A 23 2.86 0.61 26.79
CA MET A 23 1.62 1.31 27.14
C MET A 23 0.43 0.85 26.32
N MET A 24 0.65 0.39 25.10
CA MET A 24 -0.41 0.12 24.13
C MET A 24 0.06 -0.96 23.16
N GLU A 25 -0.84 -1.89 22.87
CA GLU A 25 -0.81 -2.77 21.71
C GLU A 25 -2.15 -2.59 20.98
N TRP A 26 -2.11 -2.10 19.74
CA TRP A 26 -3.31 -1.80 18.97
C TRP A 26 -3.22 -2.34 17.54
N GLY A 27 -4.31 -2.21 16.79
CA GLY A 27 -4.43 -2.67 15.39
C GLY A 27 -3.49 -1.95 14.42
N TYR A 28 -3.98 -1.64 13.22
CA TYR A 28 -3.18 -1.09 12.11
C TYR A 28 -2.91 0.43 12.21
N GLU A 29 -3.33 1.06 13.29
CA GLU A 29 -3.44 2.52 13.43
C GLU A 29 -3.05 2.98 14.83
N MET A 30 -2.56 4.22 14.96
CA MET A 30 -2.45 4.89 16.25
C MET A 30 -3.84 5.42 16.68
N PRO A 31 -4.43 4.97 17.81
CA PRO A 31 -5.72 5.46 18.26
C PRO A 31 -5.77 6.98 18.34
N LEU A 32 -6.70 7.61 17.63
CA LEU A 32 -6.80 9.06 17.55
C LEU A 32 -6.99 9.71 18.94
N MET A 33 -7.62 9.02 19.89
CA MET A 33 -7.79 9.48 21.28
C MET A 33 -6.48 9.58 22.07
N LEU A 34 -5.41 8.91 21.62
CA LEU A 34 -4.08 8.94 22.22
C LEU A 34 -3.06 9.72 21.37
N GLN A 35 -3.37 10.02 20.11
CA GLN A 35 -2.49 10.76 19.20
C GLN A 35 -2.00 12.14 19.73
N PRO A 36 -2.75 12.88 20.59
CA PRO A 36 -2.25 14.09 21.23
C PRO A 36 -1.04 13.90 22.15
N LEU A 37 -0.67 12.66 22.48
CA LEU A 37 0.61 12.33 23.14
C LEU A 37 1.82 12.58 22.22
N LEU A 38 1.63 12.57 20.89
CA LEU A 38 2.69 12.54 19.88
C LEU A 38 2.85 13.90 19.17
N VAL A 39 3.10 14.96 19.94
CA VAL A 39 3.15 16.34 19.40
C VAL A 39 4.54 16.90 19.15
N ALA A 40 5.35 17.07 20.20
CA ALA A 40 6.61 17.81 20.15
C ALA A 40 7.80 16.87 19.95
N GLY A 41 8.77 17.32 19.15
CA GLY A 41 10.06 16.63 19.00
C GLY A 41 9.98 15.30 18.25
N GLY A 42 9.00 15.12 17.36
CA GLY A 42 8.89 13.90 16.55
C GLY A 42 10.12 13.66 15.68
N PHE A 43 10.84 12.56 15.88
CA PHE A 43 11.95 12.14 15.02
C PHE A 43 11.95 10.63 14.77
N ILE A 44 12.66 10.22 13.72
CA ILE A 44 12.83 8.81 13.34
C ILE A 44 14.22 8.36 13.79
N SER A 45 14.29 7.19 14.41
CA SER A 45 15.56 6.52 14.74
C SER A 45 15.40 5.00 14.67
N GLY A 46 16.46 4.26 15.00
CA GLY A 46 16.40 2.79 15.08
C GLY A 46 15.40 2.33 16.14
N ASN A 47 14.65 1.27 15.86
CA ASN A 47 13.58 0.74 16.68
C ASN A 47 14.18 -0.01 17.89
N ASN A 48 13.50 0.07 19.05
CA ASN A 48 13.98 -0.57 20.27
C ASN A 48 13.74 -2.09 20.27
N TYR A 49 12.56 -2.57 19.85
CA TYR A 49 12.11 -3.94 20.11
C TYR A 49 11.95 -4.81 18.86
N ASN A 50 11.85 -4.21 17.67
CA ASN A 50 11.74 -4.89 16.38
C ASN A 50 12.85 -4.47 15.40
N ASN A 51 14.10 -4.71 15.79
CA ASN A 51 15.30 -4.23 15.07
C ASN A 51 16.14 -5.35 14.41
N HIS A 52 15.51 -6.49 14.10
CA HIS A 52 16.23 -7.67 13.59
C HIS A 52 16.79 -7.52 12.16
N VAL A 53 16.52 -6.41 11.46
CA VAL A 53 16.98 -6.11 10.10
C VAL A 53 17.51 -4.68 10.04
N GLU A 54 18.83 -4.52 9.85
CA GLU A 54 19.53 -3.21 9.89
C GLU A 54 19.01 -2.14 8.92
N PHE A 55 18.28 -2.54 7.86
CA PHE A 55 17.78 -1.61 6.84
C PHE A 55 16.29 -1.23 7.00
N ASN A 56 15.57 -1.85 7.94
CA ASN A 56 14.13 -1.74 8.12
C ASN A 56 13.71 -1.56 9.59
N ASP A 57 14.54 -0.90 10.40
CA ASP A 57 14.36 -0.73 11.84
C ASP A 57 13.79 0.66 12.22
N SER A 58 12.97 1.30 11.39
CA SER A 58 12.48 2.66 11.71
C SER A 58 11.44 2.67 12.85
N GLY A 59 11.74 3.41 13.93
CA GLY A 59 10.83 3.73 15.03
C GLY A 59 10.61 5.25 15.16
N LEU A 60 9.43 5.66 15.63
CA LEU A 60 9.09 7.08 15.81
C LEU A 60 9.17 7.46 17.30
N PHE A 61 9.82 8.58 17.60
CA PHE A 61 10.08 9.03 18.97
C PHE A 61 9.55 10.44 19.20
N TYR A 62 8.95 10.68 20.36
CA TYR A 62 8.37 11.97 20.77
C TYR A 62 8.68 12.27 22.23
N ASP A 63 8.78 13.54 22.62
CA ASP A 63 9.00 13.89 24.03
C ASP A 63 7.77 13.56 24.87
N SER A 64 7.95 12.83 25.98
CA SER A 64 6.81 12.33 26.77
C SER A 64 6.08 13.42 27.54
N LYS A 65 6.82 14.34 28.18
CA LYS A 65 6.23 15.38 29.05
C LYS A 65 5.32 16.35 28.29
N PRO A 66 5.74 16.98 27.17
CA PRO A 66 4.85 17.83 26.39
C PRO A 66 3.64 17.08 25.83
N GLY A 67 3.83 15.80 25.47
CA GLY A 67 2.74 14.92 25.02
C GLY A 67 1.67 14.72 26.08
N ILE A 68 2.06 14.39 27.31
CA ILE A 68 1.12 14.20 28.43
C ILE A 68 0.36 15.50 28.74
N GLU A 69 1.06 16.63 28.77
CA GLU A 69 0.44 17.94 29.00
C GLU A 69 -0.58 18.29 27.91
N ASN A 70 -0.23 18.02 26.65
CA ASN A 70 -1.11 18.28 25.52
C ASN A 70 -2.34 17.35 25.50
N LEU A 71 -2.19 16.07 25.84
CA LEU A 71 -3.33 15.16 25.98
C LEU A 71 -4.27 15.62 27.11
N LYS A 72 -3.74 16.06 28.26
CA LYS A 72 -4.57 16.60 29.34
C LYS A 72 -5.35 17.84 28.90
N ARG A 73 -4.71 18.71 28.11
CA ARG A 73 -5.35 19.87 27.49
C ARG A 73 -6.48 19.46 26.53
N PHE A 74 -6.26 18.42 25.74
CA PHE A 74 -7.24 17.89 24.80
C PHE A 74 -8.50 17.36 25.50
N TYR A 75 -8.34 16.53 26.54
CA TYR A 75 -9.50 16.00 27.28
C TYR A 75 -10.27 17.09 28.01
N LYS A 76 -9.59 18.13 28.50
CA LYS A 76 -10.26 19.32 29.03
C LYS A 76 -11.11 20.02 27.97
N PHE A 77 -10.55 20.22 26.77
CA PHE A 77 -11.29 20.81 25.64
C PHE A 77 -12.53 19.99 25.29
N LEU A 78 -12.43 18.65 25.25
CA LEU A 78 -13.55 17.75 24.98
C LEU A 78 -14.67 17.87 26.04
N GLU A 79 -14.30 17.94 27.31
CA GLU A 79 -15.26 18.09 28.43
C GLU A 79 -16.00 19.44 28.39
N GLU A 80 -15.40 20.47 27.80
CA GLU A 80 -15.99 21.80 27.62
C GLU A 80 -16.98 21.88 26.43
N GLN A 81 -17.06 20.85 25.59
CA GLN A 81 -17.97 20.84 24.42
C GLN A 81 -19.40 20.39 24.80
N PRO A 82 -20.43 21.19 24.50
CA PRO A 82 -21.81 20.82 24.81
C PRO A 82 -22.28 19.64 23.96
N ASP A 83 -23.00 18.71 24.59
CA ASP A 83 -23.64 17.54 23.97
C ASP A 83 -22.69 16.58 23.20
N LEU A 84 -21.38 16.72 23.36
CA LEU A 84 -20.39 15.90 22.67
C LEU A 84 -20.22 14.50 23.30
N ILE A 85 -20.25 14.43 24.64
CA ILE A 85 -20.03 13.20 25.41
C ILE A 85 -21.37 12.64 25.88
N VAL A 86 -21.71 11.43 25.43
CA VAL A 86 -22.98 10.76 25.73
C VAL A 86 -23.03 10.28 27.18
N ASN A 87 -21.93 9.75 27.73
CA ASN A 87 -21.84 9.29 29.11
C ASN A 87 -20.72 10.00 29.87
N THR A 88 -21.05 11.14 30.48
CA THR A 88 -20.10 12.01 31.19
C THR A 88 -19.46 11.35 32.41
N GLU A 89 -20.16 10.45 33.11
CA GLU A 89 -19.60 9.73 34.27
C GLU A 89 -18.53 8.73 33.82
N LYS A 90 -18.82 7.92 32.79
CA LYS A 90 -17.86 6.98 32.20
C LYS A 90 -16.65 7.71 31.60
N PHE A 91 -16.86 8.85 30.94
CA PHE A 91 -15.78 9.69 30.44
C PHE A 91 -14.84 10.17 31.55
N LYS A 92 -15.38 10.67 32.67
CA LYS A 92 -14.57 11.14 33.80
C LYS A 92 -13.77 10.01 34.42
N ASP A 93 -14.37 8.84 34.60
CA ASP A 93 -13.69 7.65 35.11
C ASP A 93 -12.54 7.21 34.20
N ALA A 94 -12.78 7.08 32.90
CA ALA A 94 -11.76 6.74 31.90
C ALA A 94 -10.62 7.78 31.85
N ARG A 95 -10.96 9.08 31.83
CA ARG A 95 -9.98 10.18 31.87
C ARG A 95 -9.12 10.11 33.12
N ASP A 96 -9.72 9.93 34.29
CA ASP A 96 -8.99 9.92 35.56
C ASP A 96 -8.06 8.70 35.64
N LYS A 97 -8.50 7.54 35.16
CA LYS A 97 -7.64 6.35 35.02
C LYS A 97 -6.46 6.60 34.08
N LEU A 98 -6.72 7.15 32.91
CA LEU A 98 -5.70 7.48 31.92
C LEU A 98 -4.68 8.48 32.47
N PHE A 99 -5.13 9.57 33.09
CA PHE A 99 -4.25 10.58 33.66
C PHE A 99 -3.40 10.02 34.80
N ASN A 100 -4.01 9.25 35.71
CA ASN A 100 -3.29 8.59 36.80
C ASN A 100 -2.27 7.58 36.32
N TYR A 101 -2.49 6.94 35.17
CA TYR A 101 -1.51 6.07 34.52
C TYR A 101 -0.35 6.88 33.95
N LEU A 102 -0.65 7.92 33.16
CA LEU A 102 0.35 8.77 32.51
C LEU A 102 1.23 9.51 33.52
N ASP A 103 0.69 9.96 34.65
CA ASP A 103 1.44 10.67 35.69
C ASP A 103 2.50 9.81 36.41
N LYS A 104 2.44 8.49 36.23
CA LYS A 104 3.42 7.54 36.80
C LYS A 104 4.56 7.22 35.83
N LEU A 105 4.45 7.65 34.58
CA LEU A 105 5.46 7.39 33.57
C LEU A 105 6.71 8.22 33.83
N THR A 106 7.88 7.58 33.76
CA THR A 106 9.18 8.20 34.08
C THR A 106 10.10 8.33 32.87
N GLY A 107 9.78 7.64 31.77
CA GLY A 107 10.55 7.69 30.53
C GLY A 107 10.47 9.06 29.86
N ASN A 108 11.57 9.50 29.27
CA ASN A 108 11.69 10.80 28.61
C ASN A 108 10.99 10.84 27.23
N TYR A 109 10.81 9.69 26.58
CA TYR A 109 10.25 9.61 25.24
C TYR A 109 9.05 8.66 25.18
N PHE A 110 8.14 8.94 24.26
CA PHE A 110 7.23 7.95 23.70
C PHE A 110 7.86 7.37 22.44
N HIS A 111 7.92 6.04 22.35
CA HIS A 111 8.36 5.30 21.18
C HIS A 111 7.16 4.59 20.56
N LEU A 112 6.76 5.05 19.37
CA LEU A 112 5.73 4.43 18.55
C LEU A 112 6.42 3.44 17.60
N ASP A 113 6.27 2.16 17.93
CA ASP A 113 6.75 1.04 17.13
C ASP A 113 5.64 0.59 16.18
N ILE A 114 5.88 0.78 14.88
CA ILE A 114 4.94 0.48 13.80
C ILE A 114 5.52 -0.56 12.83
N TRP A 115 6.58 -1.27 13.23
CA TRP A 115 7.33 -2.17 12.32
C TRP A 115 6.43 -3.19 11.62
N ASP A 116 5.49 -3.80 12.34
CA ASP A 116 4.54 -4.76 11.75
C ASP A 116 3.68 -4.12 10.65
N VAL A 117 3.24 -2.89 10.84
CA VAL A 117 2.38 -2.17 9.88
C VAL A 117 3.19 -1.72 8.67
N LEU A 118 4.47 -1.36 8.85
CA LEU A 118 5.33 -0.97 7.73
C LEU A 118 5.63 -2.13 6.77
N ASN A 119 5.47 -3.38 7.18
CA ASN A 119 5.68 -4.55 6.32
C ASN A 119 4.52 -4.85 5.35
N MET A 120 3.55 -3.95 5.20
CA MET A 120 2.35 -4.19 4.38
C MET A 120 2.51 -3.79 2.90
N ASP A 121 3.55 -3.05 2.55
CA ASP A 121 3.86 -2.63 1.19
C ASP A 121 5.38 -2.64 0.90
N ASP A 122 5.76 -2.55 -0.39
CA ASP A 122 7.17 -2.61 -0.83
C ASP A 122 7.92 -1.27 -0.61
N THR A 123 7.28 -0.25 -0.03
CA THR A 123 7.91 1.05 0.27
C THR A 123 8.91 0.87 1.41
N PRO A 124 10.11 1.48 1.36
CA PRO A 124 11.06 1.39 2.46
C PRO A 124 10.47 1.86 3.79
N HIS A 125 10.73 1.15 4.90
CA HIS A 125 10.20 1.50 6.23
C HIS A 125 10.54 2.94 6.63
N ALA A 126 11.72 3.43 6.27
CA ALA A 126 12.13 4.81 6.55
C ALA A 126 11.24 5.85 5.84
N GLU A 127 10.70 5.53 4.66
CA GLU A 127 9.78 6.41 3.93
C GLU A 127 8.37 6.36 4.50
N GLN A 128 7.85 5.16 4.78
CA GLN A 128 6.56 5.02 5.45
C GLN A 128 6.56 5.66 6.85
N ALA A 129 7.65 5.53 7.61
CA ALA A 129 7.83 6.21 8.90
C ALA A 129 7.81 7.74 8.76
N ARG A 130 8.37 8.31 7.68
CA ARG A 130 8.27 9.74 7.37
C ARG A 130 6.83 10.16 7.06
N MET A 131 6.07 9.32 6.36
CA MET A 131 4.66 9.57 6.08
C MET A 131 3.84 9.57 7.38
N TRP A 132 4.02 8.57 8.24
CA TRP A 132 3.35 8.50 9.55
C TRP A 132 3.69 9.70 10.43
N LEU A 133 4.97 10.10 10.50
CA LEU A 133 5.40 11.30 11.22
C LEU A 133 4.68 12.55 10.71
N ALA A 134 4.54 12.70 9.38
CA ALA A 134 3.83 13.82 8.77
C ALA A 134 2.31 13.77 9.01
N ASN A 135 1.69 12.60 8.92
CA ASN A 135 0.26 12.42 9.13
C ASN A 135 -0.14 12.67 10.59
N ILE A 136 0.66 12.19 11.54
CA ILE A 136 0.49 12.50 12.97
C ILE A 136 0.61 14.00 13.22
N ALA A 137 1.63 14.66 12.64
CA ALA A 137 1.80 16.11 12.76
C ALA A 137 0.61 16.89 12.17
N TYR A 138 0.11 16.46 11.01
CA TYR A 138 -1.06 17.05 10.36
C TYR A 138 -2.33 16.94 11.22
N ASN A 139 -2.62 15.75 11.75
CA ASN A 139 -3.78 15.58 12.63
C ASN A 139 -3.64 16.39 13.92
N ASN A 140 -2.45 16.41 14.52
CA ASN A 140 -2.19 17.20 15.71
C ASN A 140 -2.34 18.70 15.44
N GLN A 141 -2.02 19.19 14.25
CA GLN A 141 -2.32 20.58 13.86
C GLN A 141 -3.83 20.86 13.87
N ALA A 142 -4.66 19.94 13.35
CA ALA A 142 -6.11 20.07 13.41
C ALA A 142 -6.65 20.01 14.85
N ILE A 143 -6.11 19.12 15.69
CA ILE A 143 -6.46 19.01 17.11
C ILE A 143 -6.07 20.26 17.88
N THR A 144 -4.87 20.79 17.67
CA THR A 144 -4.44 22.05 18.28
C THR A 144 -5.31 23.21 17.82
N ALA A 145 -5.65 23.30 16.52
CA ALA A 145 -6.53 24.35 16.01
C ALA A 145 -7.94 24.27 16.63
N ALA A 146 -8.50 23.07 16.79
CA ALA A 146 -9.77 22.85 17.47
C ALA A 146 -9.71 23.30 18.95
N MET A 147 -8.66 22.90 19.68
CA MET A 147 -8.45 23.31 21.06
C MET A 147 -8.25 24.82 21.23
N ASP A 148 -7.51 25.45 20.32
CA ASP A 148 -7.23 26.89 20.34
C ASP A 148 -8.48 27.72 20.02
N ALA A 149 -9.31 27.23 19.08
CA ALA A 149 -10.56 27.89 18.69
C ALA A 149 -11.73 27.57 19.63
N GLY A 150 -11.62 26.52 20.46
CA GLY A 150 -12.74 26.01 21.24
C GLY A 150 -13.86 25.44 20.36
N ASP A 151 -13.53 24.94 19.17
CA ASP A 151 -14.48 24.54 18.13
C ASP A 151 -14.26 23.08 17.69
N ILE A 152 -15.15 22.19 18.15
CA ILE A 152 -15.10 20.75 17.82
C ILE A 152 -15.34 20.47 16.33
N SER A 153 -15.98 21.37 15.58
CA SER A 153 -16.27 21.16 14.16
C SER A 153 -15.00 21.14 13.29
N LEU A 154 -13.89 21.69 13.80
CA LEU A 154 -12.58 21.63 13.17
C LEU A 154 -11.98 20.21 13.20
N LEU A 155 -12.47 19.32 14.08
CA LEU A 155 -12.16 17.89 14.05
C LEU A 155 -13.04 17.13 13.06
N ASN A 156 -13.01 17.57 11.80
CA ASN A 156 -13.68 16.84 10.72
C ASN A 156 -12.94 15.53 10.44
N TYR A 157 -13.55 14.42 10.86
CA TYR A 157 -12.96 13.08 10.79
C TYR A 157 -12.47 12.69 9.39
N LYS A 158 -13.20 13.10 8.34
CA LYS A 158 -12.84 12.81 6.94
C LYS A 158 -11.56 13.49 6.47
N ASN A 159 -11.14 14.55 7.16
CA ASN A 159 -9.94 15.31 6.81
C ASN A 159 -8.71 14.80 7.54
N LEU A 160 -8.87 13.96 8.57
CA LEU A 160 -7.76 13.37 9.33
C LEU A 160 -7.11 12.23 8.53
N LYS A 161 -5.82 12.01 8.79
CA LYS A 161 -4.97 11.01 8.13
C LYS A 161 -4.77 9.80 9.03
N ASP A 162 -4.68 8.61 8.45
CA ASP A 162 -4.42 7.34 9.14
C ASP A 162 -5.32 7.09 10.37
N VAL A 163 -6.60 7.45 10.24
CA VAL A 163 -7.64 7.17 11.23
C VAL A 163 -8.51 5.99 10.79
N SER A 164 -9.15 5.32 11.74
CA SER A 164 -9.97 4.14 11.45
C SER A 164 -11.07 4.43 10.43
N PRO A 165 -11.21 3.63 9.37
CA PRO A 165 -12.32 3.78 8.43
C PRO A 165 -13.66 3.33 9.03
N ALA A 166 -13.66 2.70 10.20
CA ALA A 166 -14.85 2.20 10.88
C ALA A 166 -15.79 3.34 11.36
N PHE A 167 -15.27 4.55 11.56
CA PHE A 167 -16.04 5.68 12.07
C PHE A 167 -16.26 6.73 10.98
N ARG A 168 -17.44 7.37 11.01
CA ARG A 168 -17.85 8.39 10.03
C ARG A 168 -17.67 9.81 10.59
N SER A 169 -17.47 9.94 11.89
CA SER A 169 -17.31 11.23 12.57
C SER A 169 -16.50 11.11 13.87
N PHE A 170 -15.92 12.23 14.33
CA PHE A 170 -15.20 12.28 15.60
C PHE A 170 -16.08 11.96 16.82
N PRO A 171 -17.33 12.49 16.94
CA PRO A 171 -18.23 12.12 18.03
C PRO A 171 -18.58 10.63 18.07
N GLU A 172 -18.68 9.96 16.92
CA GLU A 172 -18.93 8.52 16.82
C GLU A 172 -17.75 7.72 17.40
N LEU A 173 -16.52 8.04 16.98
CA LEU A 173 -15.31 7.48 17.58
C LEU A 173 -15.27 7.73 19.10
N LEU A 174 -15.46 8.99 19.52
CA LEU A 174 -15.33 9.40 20.91
C LEU A 174 -16.26 8.61 21.84
N ASN A 175 -17.48 8.32 21.39
CA ASN A 175 -18.50 7.64 22.19
C ASN A 175 -18.60 6.13 21.90
N TYR A 176 -17.66 5.57 21.12
CA TYR A 176 -17.64 4.14 20.85
C TYR A 176 -17.19 3.36 22.10
N GLU A 177 -18.01 2.40 22.52
CA GLU A 177 -17.88 1.75 23.84
C GLU A 177 -16.54 1.03 24.01
N ASP A 178 -16.04 0.34 22.98
CA ASP A 178 -14.82 -0.45 23.08
C ASP A 178 -13.55 0.40 23.16
N TYR A 179 -13.59 1.69 22.79
CA TYR A 179 -12.45 2.59 22.94
C TYR A 179 -12.37 3.18 24.36
N ASP A 180 -13.45 3.11 25.15
CA ASP A 180 -13.56 3.63 26.52
C ASP A 180 -12.87 4.99 26.70
N TYR A 181 -13.14 5.92 25.78
CA TYR A 181 -12.51 7.24 25.72
C TYR A 181 -10.98 7.21 25.75
N GLY A 182 -10.35 6.24 25.07
CA GLY A 182 -8.90 6.03 25.02
C GLY A 182 -8.33 5.16 26.13
N TRP A 183 -9.08 4.85 27.20
CA TRP A 183 -8.57 4.05 28.32
C TRP A 183 -8.38 2.58 27.96
N SER A 184 -9.28 1.98 27.16
CA SER A 184 -9.18 0.57 26.78
C SER A 184 -8.00 0.28 25.85
N CYS A 185 -7.44 1.31 25.21
CA CYS A 185 -6.22 1.21 24.41
C CYS A 185 -4.97 1.06 25.29
N ILE A 186 -5.04 1.41 26.58
CA ILE A 186 -3.90 1.27 27.48
C ILE A 186 -3.78 -0.19 27.93
N TRP A 187 -2.64 -0.79 27.62
CA TRP A 187 -2.25 -2.08 28.16
C TRP A 187 -1.86 -1.92 29.63
N VAL A 188 -2.71 -2.43 30.53
CA VAL A 188 -2.45 -2.49 31.96
C VAL A 188 -2.24 -3.95 32.33
N SER A 189 -1.09 -4.28 32.92
CA SER A 189 -0.85 -5.65 33.38
C SER A 189 -1.90 -6.06 34.43
N ALA A 190 -2.25 -7.34 34.49
CA ALA A 190 -3.24 -7.87 35.45
C ALA A 190 -2.88 -7.52 36.91
N GLU A 191 -1.58 -7.40 37.21
CA GLU A 191 -1.04 -7.01 38.52
C GLU A 191 -1.29 -5.53 38.86
N GLU A 192 -1.31 -4.63 37.87
CA GLU A 192 -1.50 -3.19 38.08
C GLU A 192 -2.97 -2.80 38.36
N GLN A 193 -3.93 -3.69 38.08
CA GLN A 193 -5.37 -3.45 38.27
C GLN A 193 -5.88 -3.79 39.69
N LEU A 194 -5.14 -4.56 40.48
CA LEU A 194 -5.60 -5.00 41.79
C LEU A 194 -5.53 -3.86 42.83
N SER A 195 -6.58 -3.71 43.63
CA SER A 195 -6.63 -2.73 44.74
C SER A 195 -5.93 -3.22 46.02
N TYR A 196 -5.36 -4.42 45.98
CA TYR A 196 -4.78 -5.15 47.09
C TYR A 196 -3.51 -5.88 46.65
N GLU A 197 -2.72 -6.30 47.63
CA GLU A 197 -1.53 -7.12 47.48
C GLU A 197 -1.59 -8.25 48.53
N ILE A 198 -1.51 -9.50 48.06
CA ILE A 198 -1.28 -10.67 48.91
C ILE A 198 0.22 -10.70 49.21
N PHE A 199 0.60 -10.66 50.48
CA PHE A 199 2.00 -10.54 50.87
C PHE A 199 2.38 -11.56 51.94
N GLU A 200 3.65 -11.98 51.91
CA GLU A 200 4.22 -12.92 52.88
C GLU A 200 5.13 -12.18 53.87
N GLU A 201 4.94 -12.44 55.17
CA GLU A 201 5.85 -12.00 56.22
C GLU A 201 6.04 -13.13 57.24
N ASN A 202 7.29 -13.45 57.57
CA ASN A 202 7.63 -14.54 58.50
C ASN A 202 7.00 -15.91 58.14
N LYS A 203 6.88 -16.21 56.84
CA LYS A 203 6.26 -17.44 56.30
C LYS A 203 4.75 -17.57 56.52
N LEU A 204 4.08 -16.45 56.79
CA LEU A 204 2.63 -16.38 56.82
C LEU A 204 2.15 -15.36 55.81
N TRP A 205 0.98 -15.62 55.23
CA TRP A 205 0.36 -14.78 54.22
C TRP A 205 -0.70 -13.87 54.82
N GLY A 206 -0.74 -12.63 54.33
CA GLY A 206 -1.70 -11.59 54.70
C GLY A 206 -2.14 -10.78 53.48
N LEU A 207 -2.96 -9.76 53.72
CA LEU A 207 -3.50 -8.88 52.70
C LEU A 207 -3.24 -7.43 53.07
N ARG A 208 -2.75 -6.63 52.14
CA ARG A 208 -2.66 -5.17 52.28
C ARG A 208 -3.29 -4.48 51.09
N SER A 209 -3.72 -3.25 51.26
CA SER A 209 -4.18 -2.41 50.17
C SER A 209 -2.99 -1.97 49.30
N LYS A 210 -3.29 -1.47 48.10
CA LYS A 210 -2.26 -0.95 47.17
C LYS A 210 -1.43 0.22 47.75
N ASP A 211 -1.98 1.00 48.67
CA ASP A 211 -1.28 2.08 49.39
C ASP A 211 -0.48 1.58 50.62
N GLY A 212 -0.41 0.25 50.82
CA GLY A 212 0.40 -0.39 51.85
C GLY A 212 -0.27 -0.52 53.22
N GLN A 213 -1.56 -0.16 53.35
CA GLN A 213 -2.31 -0.38 54.58
C GLN A 213 -2.59 -1.88 54.75
N VAL A 214 -2.14 -2.46 55.87
CA VAL A 214 -2.44 -3.87 56.17
C VAL A 214 -3.94 -4.02 56.44
N LEU A 215 -4.62 -4.75 55.55
CA LEU A 215 -6.06 -5.08 55.63
C LEU A 215 -6.28 -6.35 56.47
N LEU A 216 -5.34 -7.29 56.36
CA LEU A 216 -5.33 -8.56 57.09
C LEU A 216 -3.88 -8.91 57.44
N ASN A 217 -3.57 -8.97 58.74
CA ASN A 217 -2.24 -9.34 59.20
C ASN A 217 -1.85 -10.74 58.70
N PRO A 218 -0.57 -10.96 58.35
CA PRO A 218 -0.04 -12.27 57.99
C PRO A 218 -0.35 -13.33 59.05
N GLN A 219 -1.16 -14.32 58.68
CA GLN A 219 -1.60 -15.37 59.59
C GLN A 219 -1.94 -16.71 58.93
N PHE A 220 -1.98 -16.77 57.59
CA PHE A 220 -2.33 -17.98 56.85
C PHE A 220 -1.09 -18.72 56.38
N ASP A 221 -1.16 -20.05 56.40
CA ASP A 221 -0.13 -20.93 55.85
C ASP A 221 -0.12 -20.85 54.31
N GLU A 222 -1.31 -20.74 53.69
CA GLU A 222 -1.49 -20.49 52.25
C GLU A 222 -2.57 -19.43 51.99
N PHE A 223 -2.40 -18.66 50.91
CA PHE A 223 -3.35 -17.63 50.47
C PHE A 223 -3.38 -17.62 48.94
N TYR A 224 -4.47 -18.14 48.36
CA TYR A 224 -4.65 -18.24 46.92
C TYR A 224 -5.11 -16.90 46.32
N ALA A 225 -4.96 -16.73 45.02
CA ALA A 225 -5.46 -15.54 44.33
C ALA A 225 -6.99 -15.41 44.52
N PHE A 226 -7.49 -14.18 44.52
CA PHE A 226 -8.93 -13.95 44.54
C PHE A 226 -9.54 -14.43 43.22
N GLY A 227 -10.51 -15.33 43.33
CA GLY A 227 -11.34 -15.77 42.21
C GLY A 227 -12.56 -14.86 42.01
N PRO A 228 -13.54 -15.31 41.21
CA PRO A 228 -14.83 -14.65 41.08
C PRO A 228 -15.50 -14.39 42.44
N HIS A 229 -16.34 -13.36 42.51
CA HIS A 229 -17.02 -12.93 43.74
C HIS A 229 -16.12 -12.35 44.84
N ASN A 230 -14.86 -12.00 44.52
CA ASN A 230 -13.92 -11.35 45.45
C ASN A 230 -13.60 -12.21 46.68
N LEU A 231 -13.54 -13.54 46.51
CA LEU A 231 -13.17 -14.49 47.54
C LEU A 231 -11.87 -15.22 47.17
N ALA A 232 -10.96 -15.32 48.13
CA ALA A 232 -9.72 -16.09 48.04
C ALA A 232 -9.76 -17.25 49.02
N VAL A 233 -9.30 -18.43 48.58
CA VAL A 233 -9.07 -19.57 49.47
C VAL A 233 -7.86 -19.26 50.36
N VAL A 234 -7.99 -19.54 51.65
CA VAL A 234 -6.90 -19.40 52.63
C VAL A 234 -6.83 -20.61 53.52
N SER A 235 -5.62 -20.96 54.00
CA SER A 235 -5.44 -22.07 54.92
C SER A 235 -4.70 -21.67 56.20
N GLN A 236 -5.07 -22.27 57.32
CA GLN A 236 -4.39 -22.12 58.61
C GLN A 236 -4.53 -23.41 59.43
N ASN A 237 -3.42 -23.96 59.92
CA ASN A 237 -3.39 -25.20 60.70
C ASN A 237 -4.08 -26.38 59.98
N ASN A 238 -3.82 -26.54 58.67
CA ASN A 238 -4.45 -27.55 57.80
C ASN A 238 -5.98 -27.43 57.72
N LYS A 239 -6.54 -26.23 57.90
CA LYS A 239 -7.95 -25.94 57.68
C LYS A 239 -8.13 -24.82 56.67
N TYR A 240 -9.07 -25.00 55.76
CA TYR A 240 -9.33 -24.09 54.66
C TYR A 240 -10.63 -23.32 54.86
N GLY A 241 -10.62 -22.07 54.42
CA GLY A 241 -11.73 -21.13 54.47
C GLY A 241 -11.50 -20.04 53.42
N TYR A 242 -12.24 -18.94 53.50
CA TYR A 242 -12.20 -17.91 52.47
C TYR A 242 -12.14 -16.51 53.08
N VAL A 243 -11.32 -15.67 52.46
CA VAL A 243 -11.15 -14.26 52.81
C VAL A 243 -11.66 -13.40 51.65
N ASP A 244 -12.28 -12.25 51.96
CA ASP A 244 -12.67 -11.27 50.97
C ASP A 244 -11.60 -10.17 50.75
N THR A 245 -11.79 -9.36 49.71
CA THR A 245 -10.84 -8.29 49.35
C THR A 245 -10.70 -7.18 50.39
N ALA A 246 -11.58 -7.14 51.40
CA ALA A 246 -11.47 -6.24 52.55
C ALA A 246 -10.68 -6.86 53.72
N GLY A 247 -10.15 -8.08 53.55
CA GLY A 247 -9.39 -8.79 54.58
C GLY A 247 -10.28 -9.47 55.63
N ARG A 248 -11.57 -9.65 55.38
CA ARG A 248 -12.48 -10.33 56.31
C ARG A 248 -12.53 -11.82 55.98
N ILE A 249 -12.50 -12.67 57.01
CA ILE A 249 -12.80 -14.09 56.85
C ILE A 249 -14.30 -14.21 56.52
N ALA A 250 -14.61 -14.37 55.24
CA ALA A 250 -15.96 -14.45 54.71
C ALA A 250 -16.59 -15.82 54.96
N ILE A 251 -15.78 -16.88 54.89
CA ILE A 251 -16.20 -18.26 55.18
C ILE A 251 -15.18 -18.86 56.16
N PRO A 252 -15.63 -19.37 57.33
CA PRO A 252 -14.73 -19.90 58.37
C PRO A 252 -13.79 -21.01 57.88
N LEU A 253 -12.59 -21.05 58.46
CA LEU A 253 -11.58 -22.08 58.19
C LEU A 253 -11.93 -23.39 58.92
N VAL A 254 -12.87 -24.15 58.38
CA VAL A 254 -13.38 -25.40 58.99
C VAL A 254 -13.18 -26.63 58.08
N TRP A 255 -12.87 -26.42 56.81
CA TRP A 255 -12.76 -27.47 55.80
C TRP A 255 -11.38 -28.12 55.83
N ASP A 256 -11.31 -29.42 55.52
CA ASP A 256 -10.03 -30.12 55.35
C ASP A 256 -9.36 -29.73 54.02
N ASP A 257 -10.16 -29.31 53.02
CA ASP A 257 -9.71 -28.72 51.75
C ASP A 257 -10.85 -27.85 51.15
N ALA A 258 -10.52 -26.88 50.29
CA ALA A 258 -11.49 -25.99 49.66
C ALA A 258 -11.01 -25.47 48.30
N TYR A 259 -11.90 -25.45 47.31
CA TYR A 259 -11.66 -24.98 45.94
C TYR A 259 -12.25 -23.58 45.77
N ASP A 260 -11.82 -22.81 44.77
CA ASP A 260 -12.36 -21.48 44.52
C ASP A 260 -13.76 -21.50 43.87
N PHE A 261 -14.40 -20.34 43.83
CA PHE A 261 -15.73 -20.15 43.21
C PHE A 261 -15.60 -19.84 41.72
N GLU A 262 -14.71 -20.56 41.02
CA GLU A 262 -14.30 -20.27 39.64
C GLU A 262 -15.49 -20.26 38.66
N TYR A 263 -16.46 -21.16 38.89
CA TYR A 263 -17.63 -21.32 38.04
C TYR A 263 -18.92 -21.34 38.87
N SER A 264 -19.98 -20.72 38.35
CA SER A 264 -21.39 -20.84 38.81
C SER A 264 -21.74 -20.48 40.27
N GLY A 265 -20.86 -19.81 41.01
CA GLY A 265 -21.16 -19.26 42.34
C GLY A 265 -21.28 -20.30 43.46
N VAL A 266 -20.80 -21.52 43.22
CA VAL A 266 -20.63 -22.59 44.22
C VAL A 266 -19.18 -23.08 44.22
N ALA A 267 -18.71 -23.63 45.33
CA ALA A 267 -17.36 -24.17 45.48
C ALA A 267 -17.37 -25.55 46.10
N VAL A 268 -16.40 -26.39 45.71
CA VAL A 268 -16.17 -27.70 46.30
C VAL A 268 -15.42 -27.53 47.63
N VAL A 269 -15.92 -28.16 48.69
CA VAL A 269 -15.26 -28.26 49.98
C VAL A 269 -15.15 -29.71 50.42
N ILE A 270 -14.07 -30.05 51.10
CA ILE A 270 -13.79 -31.39 51.59
C ILE A 270 -13.77 -31.38 53.12
N SER A 271 -14.43 -32.35 53.73
CA SER A 271 -14.18 -32.70 55.12
C SER A 271 -14.32 -34.20 55.37
N GLN A 272 -13.43 -34.77 56.18
CA GLN A 272 -13.37 -36.20 56.51
C GLN A 272 -13.35 -37.07 55.24
N GLU A 273 -12.51 -36.69 54.27
CA GLU A 273 -12.35 -37.37 52.97
C GLU A 273 -13.63 -37.38 52.10
N LYS A 274 -14.63 -36.55 52.43
CA LYS A 274 -15.86 -36.40 51.64
C LYS A 274 -16.04 -34.98 51.14
N SER A 275 -16.43 -34.85 49.89
CA SER A 275 -16.66 -33.58 49.21
C SER A 275 -18.16 -33.21 49.18
N GLY A 276 -18.42 -31.90 49.07
CA GLY A 276 -19.73 -31.31 48.88
C GLY A 276 -19.61 -29.88 48.37
N LEU A 277 -20.74 -29.27 48.02
CA LEU A 277 -20.81 -27.91 47.49
C LEU A 277 -21.28 -26.93 48.55
N ILE A 278 -20.68 -25.74 48.54
CA ILE A 278 -21.14 -24.56 49.30
C ILE A 278 -21.39 -23.38 48.38
N ASN A 279 -22.25 -22.44 48.79
CA ASN A 279 -22.40 -21.16 48.10
C ASN A 279 -21.39 -20.11 48.62
N THR A 280 -21.40 -18.91 48.03
CA THR A 280 -20.52 -17.78 48.42
C THR A 280 -20.72 -17.25 49.84
N LYS A 281 -21.76 -17.71 50.57
CA LYS A 281 -21.97 -17.42 51.99
C LYS A 281 -21.44 -18.52 52.91
N GLY A 282 -20.95 -19.62 52.34
CA GLY A 282 -20.54 -20.81 53.07
C GLY A 282 -21.69 -21.76 53.44
N ASP A 283 -22.92 -21.52 52.97
CA ASP A 283 -24.03 -22.43 53.20
C ASP A 283 -23.85 -23.68 52.33
N ARG A 284 -24.05 -24.86 52.93
CA ARG A 284 -24.00 -26.15 52.22
C ARG A 284 -25.16 -26.26 51.23
N ILE A 285 -24.83 -26.46 49.96
CA ILE A 285 -25.76 -26.79 48.88
C ILE A 285 -25.98 -28.31 48.84
N THR A 286 -24.91 -29.08 48.95
CA THR A 286 -24.99 -30.56 49.02
C THR A 286 -24.50 -31.07 50.37
N PRO A 287 -24.93 -32.27 50.79
CA PRO A 287 -24.27 -32.98 51.89
C PRO A 287 -22.85 -33.40 51.50
N LEU A 288 -21.97 -33.57 52.50
CA LEU A 288 -20.58 -34.07 52.34
C LEU A 288 -20.59 -35.59 52.25
N ILE A 289 -21.04 -36.11 51.12
CA ILE A 289 -21.22 -37.56 50.91
C ILE A 289 -20.48 -38.10 49.69
N TYR A 290 -19.93 -37.21 48.86
CA TYR A 290 -19.27 -37.59 47.62
C TYR A 290 -17.82 -37.97 47.90
N ASP A 291 -17.36 -39.03 47.24
CA ASP A 291 -15.96 -39.43 47.25
C ASP A 291 -15.11 -38.40 46.49
N GLU A 292 -15.67 -37.81 45.43
CA GLU A 292 -14.99 -36.90 44.50
C GLU A 292 -16.04 -35.99 43.84
N LEU A 293 -15.70 -34.72 43.67
CA LEU A 293 -16.50 -33.73 42.93
C LEU A 293 -15.59 -32.98 41.98
N GLU A 294 -15.93 -33.01 40.70
CA GLU A 294 -15.15 -32.35 39.64
C GLU A 294 -16.09 -31.50 38.78
N VAL A 295 -15.69 -30.25 38.49
CA VAL A 295 -16.42 -29.39 37.53
C VAL A 295 -16.44 -30.04 36.15
N VAL A 296 -17.56 -29.94 35.44
CA VAL A 296 -17.68 -30.38 34.05
C VAL A 296 -18.18 -29.24 33.14
N GLY A 297 -17.55 -29.10 31.97
CA GLY A 297 -17.94 -28.11 30.96
C GLY A 297 -17.71 -26.67 31.40
N ASP A 298 -18.74 -25.83 31.32
CA ASP A 298 -18.74 -24.42 31.72
C ASP A 298 -18.99 -24.21 33.23
N GLY A 299 -18.99 -25.31 34.01
CA GLY A 299 -19.25 -25.32 35.44
C GLY A 299 -20.74 -25.15 35.80
N SER A 300 -21.64 -25.39 34.86
CA SER A 300 -23.08 -25.56 35.14
C SER A 300 -23.41 -26.86 35.89
N ALA A 301 -22.46 -27.77 36.03
CA ALA A 301 -22.61 -29.03 36.75
C ALA A 301 -21.28 -29.62 37.23
N PHE A 302 -21.40 -30.69 38.05
CA PHE A 302 -20.30 -31.43 38.63
C PHE A 302 -20.44 -32.94 38.38
N ASN A 303 -19.36 -33.57 37.94
CA ASN A 303 -19.17 -35.00 38.10
C ASN A 303 -19.09 -35.31 39.59
N ALA A 304 -19.99 -36.17 40.06
CA ALA A 304 -20.05 -36.58 41.45
C ALA A 304 -19.82 -38.08 41.55
N LYS A 305 -18.86 -38.48 42.38
CA LYS A 305 -18.57 -39.89 42.64
C LYS A 305 -19.15 -40.31 43.98
N LYS A 306 -19.92 -41.39 43.98
CA LYS A 306 -20.52 -41.96 45.18
C LYS A 306 -20.51 -43.48 45.11
N GLU A 307 -19.90 -44.12 46.09
CA GLU A 307 -19.91 -45.59 46.23
C GLU A 307 -19.37 -46.30 44.96
N ALA A 308 -18.28 -45.75 44.39
CA ALA A 308 -17.60 -46.19 43.17
C ALA A 308 -18.30 -45.90 41.83
N PHE A 309 -19.47 -45.24 41.83
CA PHE A 309 -20.15 -44.82 40.60
C PHE A 309 -20.13 -43.30 40.43
N TRP A 310 -19.97 -42.89 39.18
CA TRP A 310 -20.13 -41.52 38.74
C TRP A 310 -21.58 -41.24 38.38
N GLY A 311 -22.02 -40.05 38.75
CA GLY A 311 -23.24 -39.40 38.29
C GLY A 311 -22.96 -37.91 38.10
N LEU A 312 -23.98 -37.14 37.76
CA LEU A 312 -23.85 -35.72 37.50
C LEU A 312 -24.87 -34.97 38.34
N ILE A 313 -24.40 -33.96 39.05
CA ILE A 313 -25.25 -33.05 39.82
C ILE A 313 -25.13 -31.64 39.25
N ASP A 314 -26.24 -30.91 39.21
CA ASP A 314 -26.21 -29.50 38.86
C ASP A 314 -25.75 -28.63 40.04
N THR A 315 -25.61 -27.33 39.80
CA THR A 315 -25.18 -26.33 40.81
C THR A 315 -26.17 -26.14 41.95
N SER A 316 -27.40 -26.63 41.82
CA SER A 316 -28.39 -26.68 42.90
C SER A 316 -28.25 -27.93 43.79
N GLY A 317 -27.40 -28.88 43.39
CA GLY A 317 -27.21 -30.18 44.04
C GLY A 317 -28.21 -31.24 43.59
N GLN A 318 -29.00 -31.00 42.54
CA GLN A 318 -29.92 -31.97 41.99
C GLN A 318 -29.18 -32.99 41.13
N VAL A 319 -29.50 -34.29 41.31
CA VAL A 319 -29.00 -35.36 40.44
C VAL A 319 -29.67 -35.24 39.08
N VAL A 320 -28.87 -34.97 38.05
CA VAL A 320 -29.31 -34.82 36.64
C VAL A 320 -28.85 -35.99 35.77
N VAL A 321 -27.83 -36.74 36.21
CA VAL A 321 -27.47 -38.07 35.68
C VAL A 321 -27.24 -39.01 36.87
N ASP A 322 -27.91 -40.18 36.84
CA ASP A 322 -27.90 -41.15 37.94
C ASP A 322 -26.49 -41.72 38.21
N PHE A 323 -26.23 -42.09 39.48
CA PHE A 323 -24.97 -42.70 39.93
C PHE A 323 -24.87 -44.18 39.53
N GLU A 324 -24.77 -44.43 38.22
CA GLU A 324 -24.67 -45.80 37.66
C GLU A 324 -23.47 -45.98 36.70
N HIS A 325 -22.64 -44.94 36.52
CA HIS A 325 -21.58 -44.94 35.52
C HIS A 325 -20.21 -45.26 36.12
N GLN A 326 -19.39 -46.05 35.42
CA GLN A 326 -18.02 -46.37 35.86
C GLN A 326 -16.99 -45.33 35.39
N ASP A 327 -17.30 -44.64 34.29
CA ASP A 327 -16.48 -43.62 33.66
C ASP A 327 -17.09 -42.23 33.95
N VAL A 328 -16.24 -41.19 33.99
CA VAL A 328 -16.67 -39.79 34.18
C VAL A 328 -17.52 -39.30 33.01
N ILE A 329 -18.39 -38.32 33.26
CA ILE A 329 -19.12 -37.63 32.20
C ILE A 329 -18.28 -36.44 31.74
N ASP A 330 -18.03 -36.33 30.44
CA ASP A 330 -17.24 -35.25 29.86
C ASP A 330 -18.12 -34.30 29.04
N ALA A 331 -17.73 -33.03 28.97
CA ALA A 331 -18.40 -32.01 28.18
C ALA A 331 -17.63 -31.78 26.88
N GLY A 332 -18.32 -31.86 25.75
CA GLY A 332 -17.71 -31.63 24.44
C GLY A 332 -18.67 -30.88 23.53
N TYR A 333 -18.23 -29.75 22.98
CA TYR A 333 -18.88 -29.10 21.83
C TYR A 333 -20.42 -28.97 21.97
N GLY A 334 -20.91 -28.52 23.13
CA GLY A 334 -22.35 -28.26 23.38
C GLY A 334 -23.21 -29.47 23.79
N PHE A 335 -22.61 -30.60 24.13
CA PHE A 335 -23.29 -31.76 24.71
C PHE A 335 -22.43 -32.47 25.78
N TYR A 336 -23.04 -33.33 26.57
CA TYR A 336 -22.36 -34.18 27.55
C TYR A 336 -22.29 -35.62 27.05
N HIS A 337 -21.21 -36.32 27.38
CA HIS A 337 -21.02 -37.68 26.93
C HIS A 337 -20.30 -38.54 27.96
N ILE A 338 -20.59 -39.85 27.90
CA ILE A 338 -19.94 -40.85 28.73
C ILE A 338 -19.33 -41.88 27.79
N GLN A 339 -18.00 -41.93 27.74
CA GLN A 339 -17.31 -42.98 27.03
C GLN A 339 -17.54 -44.30 27.76
N ILE A 340 -17.98 -45.34 27.06
CA ILE A 340 -18.20 -46.65 27.67
C ILE A 340 -16.89 -47.42 27.63
N SER A 341 -16.27 -47.64 28.80
CA SER A 341 -15.00 -48.37 28.91
C SER A 341 -14.98 -49.68 28.10
N GLY A 342 -14.00 -49.81 27.21
CA GLY A 342 -13.83 -50.97 26.32
C GLY A 342 -14.70 -50.99 25.06
N GLN A 343 -15.53 -49.97 24.82
CA GLN A 343 -16.34 -49.84 23.61
C GLN A 343 -15.97 -48.58 22.81
N LYS A 344 -16.25 -48.60 21.49
CA LYS A 344 -16.12 -47.42 20.61
C LYS A 344 -17.39 -46.56 20.59
N ASN A 345 -18.22 -46.70 21.62
CA ASN A 345 -19.51 -46.04 21.76
C ASN A 345 -19.47 -45.06 22.94
N GLN A 346 -20.28 -44.03 22.84
CA GLN A 346 -20.52 -43.10 23.94
C GLN A 346 -22.02 -42.85 24.13
N LYS A 347 -22.44 -42.78 25.38
CA LYS A 347 -23.77 -42.28 25.76
C LYS A 347 -23.77 -40.77 25.60
N ILE A 348 -24.76 -40.22 24.91
CA ILE A 348 -24.89 -38.77 24.66
C ILE A 348 -26.07 -38.21 25.43
N TYR A 349 -25.84 -37.06 26.04
CA TYR A 349 -26.83 -36.22 26.71
C TYR A 349 -26.72 -34.81 26.11
N ASN A 350 -27.85 -34.14 25.90
CA ASN A 350 -27.79 -32.73 25.46
C ASN A 350 -27.36 -31.81 26.62
N GLU A 351 -27.27 -30.50 26.36
CA GLU A 351 -26.92 -29.49 27.38
C GLU A 351 -27.88 -29.42 28.58
N PHE A 352 -29.08 -30.00 28.46
CA PHE A 352 -30.08 -30.09 29.54
C PHE A 352 -30.05 -31.47 30.23
N PHE A 353 -28.96 -32.22 30.07
CA PHE A 353 -28.76 -33.56 30.64
C PHE A 353 -29.80 -34.60 30.20
N LYS A 354 -30.50 -34.37 29.08
CA LYS A 354 -31.45 -35.33 28.52
C LYS A 354 -30.71 -36.37 27.68
N TYR A 355 -30.87 -37.63 28.03
CA TYR A 355 -30.29 -38.75 27.30
C TYR A 355 -30.84 -38.84 25.86
N LEU A 356 -29.95 -38.82 24.87
CA LEU A 356 -30.27 -38.89 23.44
C LEU A 356 -30.06 -40.30 22.84
N GLY A 357 -29.15 -41.07 23.43
CA GLY A 357 -28.83 -42.43 22.97
C GLY A 357 -27.37 -42.78 23.12
N GLU A 358 -27.02 -43.97 22.64
CA GLU A 358 -25.66 -44.48 22.59
C GLU A 358 -25.24 -44.61 21.12
N PHE A 359 -24.14 -43.97 20.74
CA PHE A 359 -23.68 -43.94 19.34
C PHE A 359 -22.16 -44.17 19.24
N PRO A 360 -21.66 -44.72 18.12
CA PRO A 360 -20.23 -44.79 17.85
C PRO A 360 -19.60 -43.40 17.83
N ILE A 361 -18.42 -43.25 18.44
CA ILE A 361 -17.71 -41.96 18.56
C ILE A 361 -17.54 -41.30 17.18
N ASP A 362 -17.05 -42.04 16.18
CA ASP A 362 -16.80 -41.54 14.81
C ASP A 362 -18.08 -41.12 14.05
N SER A 363 -19.27 -41.46 14.58
CA SER A 363 -20.54 -41.09 13.97
C SER A 363 -21.09 -39.75 14.46
N ILE A 364 -20.53 -39.17 15.52
CA ILE A 364 -21.07 -37.99 16.18
C ILE A 364 -20.34 -36.75 15.64
N GLU A 365 -21.08 -35.72 15.26
CA GLU A 365 -20.54 -34.44 14.77
C GLU A 365 -21.36 -33.28 15.36
N ASN A 366 -20.70 -32.34 16.03
CA ASN A 366 -21.32 -31.07 16.40
C ASN A 366 -21.35 -30.14 15.19
N LEU A 367 -22.49 -29.52 14.93
CA LEU A 367 -22.68 -28.51 13.88
C LEU A 367 -22.84 -27.10 14.45
N ASP A 368 -22.21 -26.82 15.60
CA ASP A 368 -22.34 -25.67 16.51
C ASP A 368 -23.78 -25.20 16.81
N LYS A 369 -23.90 -24.21 17.72
CA LYS A 369 -25.18 -23.67 18.22
C LYS A 369 -26.16 -24.74 18.76
N GLY A 370 -25.64 -25.91 19.17
CA GLY A 370 -26.43 -26.98 19.78
C GLY A 370 -27.03 -28.00 18.80
N LEU A 371 -26.72 -27.92 17.50
CA LEU A 371 -27.15 -28.92 16.53
C LEU A 371 -26.21 -30.13 16.51
N LEU A 372 -26.76 -31.32 16.75
CA LEU A 372 -25.99 -32.56 16.80
C LEU A 372 -26.32 -33.47 15.61
N LEU A 373 -25.32 -33.82 14.82
CA LEU A 373 -25.43 -34.77 13.72
C LEU A 373 -24.94 -36.15 14.14
N ILE A 374 -25.81 -37.16 14.00
CA ILE A 374 -25.41 -38.57 14.05
C ILE A 374 -25.35 -39.09 12.60
N LYS A 375 -24.15 -39.46 12.16
CA LYS A 375 -23.87 -40.03 10.84
C LYS A 375 -24.35 -41.48 10.76
N PRO A 376 -24.62 -42.00 9.54
CA PRO A 376 -24.95 -43.40 9.35
C PRO A 376 -23.82 -44.30 9.89
N HIS A 377 -24.19 -45.37 10.57
CA HIS A 377 -23.26 -46.34 11.14
C HIS A 377 -23.95 -47.71 11.26
N LYS A 378 -23.24 -48.72 11.77
CA LYS A 378 -23.81 -50.06 11.96
C LYS A 378 -24.97 -50.01 12.96
N GLY A 379 -26.21 -50.10 12.47
CA GLY A 379 -27.43 -49.97 13.28
C GLY A 379 -28.29 -48.76 12.93
N LEU A 380 -27.76 -47.81 12.15
CA LEU A 380 -28.46 -46.60 11.70
C LEU A 380 -28.17 -46.35 10.21
N ASN A 381 -29.18 -46.55 9.36
CA ASN A 381 -29.03 -46.46 7.90
C ASN A 381 -29.04 -45.03 7.34
N SER A 382 -29.46 -44.04 8.14
CA SER A 382 -29.61 -42.65 7.71
C SER A 382 -29.17 -41.69 8.82
N SER A 383 -28.66 -40.53 8.45
CA SER A 383 -28.31 -39.50 9.42
C SER A 383 -29.50 -39.06 10.28
N LEU A 384 -29.22 -38.70 11.53
CA LEU A 384 -30.15 -38.04 12.44
C LEU A 384 -29.58 -36.66 12.78
N LEU A 385 -30.42 -35.63 12.74
CA LEU A 385 -30.07 -34.28 13.15
C LEU A 385 -30.92 -33.91 14.36
N TYR A 386 -30.29 -33.70 15.52
CA TYR A 386 -30.94 -33.30 16.76
C TYR A 386 -30.80 -31.81 17.01
N LYS A 387 -31.84 -31.23 17.61
CA LYS A 387 -31.86 -29.89 18.19
C LYS A 387 -31.15 -29.87 19.54
N LYS A 388 -30.88 -28.67 20.04
CA LYS A 388 -30.28 -28.42 21.36
C LYS A 388 -31.13 -28.99 22.51
N ASP A 389 -32.47 -28.93 22.37
CA ASP A 389 -33.43 -29.52 23.32
C ASP A 389 -33.52 -31.07 23.25
N GLY A 390 -32.76 -31.70 22.35
CA GLY A 390 -32.72 -33.14 22.16
C GLY A 390 -33.87 -33.70 21.32
N THR A 391 -34.70 -32.86 20.68
CA THR A 391 -35.70 -33.32 19.72
C THR A 391 -35.07 -33.60 18.34
N LEU A 392 -35.60 -34.57 17.61
CA LEU A 392 -35.13 -34.89 16.26
C LEU A 392 -35.66 -33.82 15.27
N LEU A 393 -34.75 -33.04 14.69
CA LEU A 393 -35.05 -32.02 13.67
C LEU A 393 -35.34 -32.65 12.32
N ASP A 394 -34.45 -33.51 11.84
CA ASP A 394 -34.65 -34.24 10.59
C ASP A 394 -33.88 -35.56 10.56
N SER A 395 -34.30 -36.45 9.65
CA SER A 395 -33.63 -37.71 9.35
C SER A 395 -33.77 -38.05 7.87
N GLY A 396 -32.96 -38.99 7.38
CA GLY A 396 -33.10 -39.48 6.00
C GLY A 396 -32.63 -38.51 4.91
N PHE A 397 -31.92 -37.45 5.26
CA PHE A 397 -31.27 -36.57 4.27
C PHE A 397 -29.98 -37.20 3.72
N GLU A 398 -29.63 -36.83 2.50
CA GLU A 398 -28.51 -37.39 1.75
C GLU A 398 -27.18 -36.74 2.15
N LYS A 399 -27.18 -35.42 2.37
CA LYS A 399 -25.97 -34.64 2.65
C LYS A 399 -26.31 -33.31 3.35
N ILE A 400 -25.40 -32.86 4.20
CA ILE A 400 -25.32 -31.46 4.67
C ILE A 400 -24.10 -30.82 4.00
N ASN A 401 -24.25 -29.63 3.41
CA ASN A 401 -23.13 -28.87 2.87
C ASN A 401 -22.36 -28.22 4.03
N ARG A 402 -21.09 -28.62 4.17
CA ARG A 402 -20.23 -28.27 5.31
C ARG A 402 -19.37 -27.05 5.03
N GLN A 403 -19.92 -26.03 4.37
CA GLN A 403 -19.18 -24.78 4.22
C GLN A 403 -19.16 -24.10 5.59
N THR A 404 -18.02 -24.20 6.26
CA THR A 404 -17.78 -23.84 7.68
C THR A 404 -17.90 -22.35 7.99
N ASN A 405 -18.17 -21.52 6.99
CA ASN A 405 -18.05 -20.07 7.08
C ASN A 405 -19.41 -19.36 7.26
N PHE A 406 -20.52 -20.10 7.37
CA PHE A 406 -21.87 -19.52 7.52
C PHE A 406 -22.37 -19.62 8.95
N LYS A 407 -22.67 -18.46 9.53
CA LYS A 407 -22.96 -18.29 10.95
C LYS A 407 -24.31 -18.89 11.34
N ASP A 408 -25.29 -18.84 10.45
CA ASP A 408 -26.69 -19.03 10.79
C ASP A 408 -27.42 -20.08 9.94
N ILE A 409 -26.87 -20.53 8.81
CA ILE A 409 -27.56 -21.49 7.93
C ILE A 409 -26.78 -22.79 7.65
N LEU A 410 -27.51 -23.87 7.36
CA LEU A 410 -27.02 -25.16 6.87
C LEU A 410 -27.78 -25.54 5.60
N VAL A 411 -27.08 -25.84 4.50
CA VAL A 411 -27.72 -26.38 3.30
C VAL A 411 -27.87 -27.88 3.42
N ILE A 412 -29.10 -28.37 3.28
CA ILE A 412 -29.44 -29.79 3.37
C ILE A 412 -29.91 -30.27 2.00
N ARG A 413 -29.47 -31.48 1.63
CA ARG A 413 -29.94 -32.18 0.44
C ARG A 413 -30.74 -33.41 0.84
N LYS A 414 -31.98 -33.51 0.35
CA LYS A 414 -32.93 -34.61 0.61
C LYS A 414 -33.78 -34.84 -0.64
N ASP A 415 -33.98 -36.10 -1.01
CA ASP A 415 -34.70 -36.49 -2.23
C ASP A 415 -34.19 -35.81 -3.51
N LYS A 416 -32.86 -35.67 -3.63
CA LYS A 416 -32.15 -34.92 -4.68
C LYS A 416 -32.52 -33.44 -4.79
N LYS A 417 -33.23 -32.88 -3.81
CA LYS A 417 -33.55 -31.46 -3.68
C LYS A 417 -32.77 -30.83 -2.55
N HIS A 418 -32.62 -29.51 -2.61
CA HIS A 418 -31.88 -28.71 -1.64
C HIS A 418 -32.82 -27.79 -0.87
N GLY A 419 -32.52 -27.60 0.41
CA GLY A 419 -33.17 -26.68 1.32
C GLY A 419 -32.15 -26.08 2.29
N VAL A 420 -32.61 -25.19 3.16
CA VAL A 420 -31.79 -24.45 4.12
C VAL A 420 -32.43 -24.55 5.50
N ILE A 421 -31.63 -24.95 6.49
CA ILE A 421 -31.98 -24.94 7.91
C ILE A 421 -31.30 -23.78 8.60
N SER A 422 -32.01 -23.09 9.47
CA SER A 422 -31.42 -22.14 10.41
C SER A 422 -30.80 -22.87 11.61
N ARG A 423 -29.55 -22.55 11.92
CA ARG A 423 -28.83 -22.99 13.13
C ARG A 423 -29.36 -22.31 14.39
N LYS A 424 -29.86 -21.08 14.28
CA LYS A 424 -30.44 -20.30 15.40
C LYS A 424 -31.85 -20.81 15.76
N ASN A 425 -32.71 -21.01 14.77
CA ASN A 425 -34.11 -21.37 14.98
C ASN A 425 -34.37 -22.89 14.94
N GLU A 426 -33.34 -23.67 14.61
CA GLU A 426 -33.42 -25.14 14.57
C GLU A 426 -34.60 -25.64 13.71
N SER A 427 -34.76 -25.05 12.52
CA SER A 427 -35.88 -25.32 11.61
C SER A 427 -35.54 -24.96 10.16
N TYR A 428 -36.28 -25.56 9.22
CA TYR A 428 -36.17 -25.22 7.80
C TYR A 428 -36.66 -23.79 7.56
N ILE A 429 -35.76 -22.93 7.06
CA ILE A 429 -36.10 -21.59 6.55
C ILE A 429 -36.30 -21.60 5.04
N LEU A 430 -35.81 -22.63 4.35
CA LEU A 430 -36.09 -22.91 2.94
C LEU A 430 -36.31 -24.43 2.78
N PRO A 431 -37.49 -24.91 2.32
CA PRO A 431 -37.76 -26.35 2.23
C PRO A 431 -36.92 -27.03 1.16
N CYS A 432 -36.67 -28.34 1.31
CA CYS A 432 -35.96 -29.18 0.35
C CYS A 432 -36.77 -29.42 -0.93
N GLN A 433 -36.92 -28.38 -1.77
CA GLN A 433 -37.64 -28.45 -3.05
C GLN A 433 -36.86 -27.89 -4.24
N TYR A 434 -35.69 -27.29 -3.99
CA TYR A 434 -34.90 -26.57 -4.99
C TYR A 434 -33.88 -27.49 -5.67
N ASP A 435 -33.60 -27.28 -6.96
CA ASP A 435 -32.66 -28.13 -7.70
C ASP A 435 -31.23 -27.98 -7.17
N ALA A 436 -30.82 -26.76 -6.85
CA ALA A 436 -29.51 -26.48 -6.26
C ALA A 436 -29.49 -25.18 -5.43
N ILE A 437 -28.54 -25.11 -4.49
CA ILE A 437 -28.01 -23.87 -3.95
C ILE A 437 -26.64 -23.69 -4.60
N LEU A 438 -26.51 -22.71 -5.49
CA LEU A 438 -25.33 -22.52 -6.34
C LEU A 438 -24.17 -21.85 -5.61
N ASP A 439 -24.50 -20.92 -4.73
CA ASP A 439 -23.52 -20.12 -3.98
C ASP A 439 -24.14 -19.61 -2.68
N ILE A 440 -23.30 -19.27 -1.71
CA ILE A 440 -23.71 -18.72 -0.41
C ILE A 440 -22.68 -17.68 0.02
N ARG A 441 -23.13 -16.53 0.54
CA ARG A 441 -22.26 -15.51 1.15
C ARG A 441 -22.59 -15.29 2.62
N ALA A 442 -21.55 -15.14 3.44
CA ALA A 442 -21.67 -14.97 4.88
C ALA A 442 -22.04 -13.52 5.22
N THR A 443 -22.89 -13.37 6.25
CA THR A 443 -23.24 -12.14 6.99
C THR A 443 -22.80 -10.83 6.35
N VAL A 444 -23.75 -10.07 5.80
CA VAL A 444 -23.46 -8.78 5.17
C VAL A 444 -23.44 -7.62 6.17
N ASN A 445 -24.31 -7.66 7.18
CA ASN A 445 -24.38 -6.72 8.30
C ASN A 445 -25.32 -7.27 9.40
N ASP A 446 -25.65 -6.48 10.42
CA ASP A 446 -26.54 -6.90 11.52
C ASP A 446 -28.00 -7.20 11.07
N GLU A 447 -28.41 -6.76 9.88
CA GLU A 447 -29.77 -6.93 9.34
C GLU A 447 -29.88 -8.09 8.33
N ILE A 448 -28.81 -8.41 7.61
CA ILE A 448 -28.78 -9.45 6.56
C ILE A 448 -27.79 -10.54 6.96
N SER A 449 -28.32 -11.74 7.14
CA SER A 449 -27.55 -12.93 7.52
C SER A 449 -26.95 -13.58 6.27
N ASP A 450 -26.65 -14.87 6.35
CA ASP A 450 -26.11 -15.64 5.23
C ASP A 450 -27.11 -15.69 4.07
N ILE A 451 -26.70 -15.29 2.86
CA ILE A 451 -27.56 -15.24 1.68
C ILE A 451 -27.24 -16.39 0.72
N ALA A 452 -28.27 -16.99 0.13
CA ALA A 452 -28.14 -18.17 -0.74
C ALA A 452 -28.63 -17.88 -2.17
N LEU A 453 -27.80 -18.19 -3.16
CA LEU A 453 -28.18 -18.19 -4.57
C LEU A 453 -28.88 -19.51 -4.91
N VAL A 454 -30.19 -19.45 -5.12
CA VAL A 454 -31.06 -20.60 -5.32
C VAL A 454 -31.37 -20.81 -6.80
N HIS A 455 -31.37 -22.08 -7.23
CA HIS A 455 -31.68 -22.50 -8.60
C HIS A 455 -32.87 -23.45 -8.61
N GLN A 456 -33.83 -23.19 -9.50
CA GLN A 456 -34.94 -24.12 -9.80
C GLN A 456 -35.34 -24.05 -11.28
N GLY A 457 -35.17 -25.15 -12.01
CA GLY A 457 -35.41 -25.22 -13.46
C GLY A 457 -34.49 -24.27 -14.22
N ASP A 458 -35.06 -23.33 -14.97
CA ASP A 458 -34.29 -22.27 -15.65
C ASP A 458 -34.23 -20.98 -14.83
N LYS A 459 -34.76 -20.99 -13.60
CA LYS A 459 -34.87 -19.80 -12.74
C LYS A 459 -33.78 -19.75 -11.67
N LYS A 460 -33.37 -18.52 -11.35
CA LYS A 460 -32.39 -18.19 -10.30
C LYS A 460 -32.93 -17.07 -9.41
N GLY A 461 -32.50 -17.02 -8.15
CA GLY A 461 -32.91 -15.99 -7.20
C GLY A 461 -32.03 -16.00 -5.95
N ILE A 462 -32.12 -14.96 -5.13
CA ILE A 462 -31.34 -14.81 -3.90
C ILE A 462 -32.27 -14.86 -2.70
N TYR A 463 -31.98 -15.74 -1.75
CA TYR A 463 -32.73 -15.96 -0.52
C TYR A 463 -31.95 -15.45 0.69
N ASP A 464 -32.60 -14.68 1.55
CA ASP A 464 -32.07 -14.26 2.84
C ASP A 464 -32.22 -15.37 3.88
N GLY A 465 -31.08 -15.81 4.41
CA GLY A 465 -31.01 -16.78 5.49
C GLY A 465 -31.26 -16.19 6.88
N ASN A 466 -31.62 -14.90 6.99
CA ASN A 466 -31.92 -14.26 8.28
C ASN A 466 -32.91 -15.12 9.07
N PRO A 467 -32.50 -15.65 10.24
CA PRO A 467 -33.34 -16.56 11.00
C PRO A 467 -34.60 -15.86 11.51
N ASP A 468 -34.54 -14.59 11.88
CA ASP A 468 -35.68 -13.87 12.45
C ASP A 468 -36.71 -13.49 11.37
N LYS A 469 -36.27 -13.32 10.10
CA LYS A 469 -37.12 -12.92 8.98
C LYS A 469 -36.64 -13.48 7.62
N PRO A 470 -36.71 -14.79 7.39
CA PRO A 470 -36.24 -15.38 6.14
C PRO A 470 -37.15 -14.97 4.98
N SER A 471 -36.56 -14.52 3.87
CA SER A 471 -37.33 -14.00 2.73
C SER A 471 -36.55 -14.04 1.41
N TRP A 472 -37.25 -13.88 0.29
CA TRP A 472 -36.60 -13.72 -1.01
C TRP A 472 -36.16 -12.27 -1.19
N LEU A 473 -34.85 -12.03 -1.21
CA LEU A 473 -34.26 -10.72 -1.56
C LEU A 473 -34.44 -10.44 -3.04
N ILE A 474 -34.17 -11.47 -3.86
CA ILE A 474 -34.41 -11.47 -5.30
C ILE A 474 -35.22 -12.72 -5.63
N PRO A 475 -36.50 -12.58 -6.02
CA PRO A 475 -37.35 -13.73 -6.34
C PRO A 475 -36.77 -14.59 -7.48
N LEU A 476 -37.16 -15.86 -7.52
CA LEU A 476 -36.85 -16.76 -8.63
C LEU A 476 -37.41 -16.24 -9.96
N ASP A 477 -36.54 -15.89 -10.89
CA ASP A 477 -36.88 -15.51 -12.26
C ASP A 477 -35.88 -16.09 -13.28
N ASP A 478 -36.17 -15.95 -14.57
CA ASP A 478 -35.39 -16.45 -15.72
C ASP A 478 -34.04 -15.74 -15.99
N TYR A 479 -33.35 -15.29 -14.93
CA TYR A 479 -32.05 -14.61 -15.07
C TYR A 479 -31.01 -15.54 -15.71
N GLN A 480 -30.34 -15.04 -16.74
CA GLN A 480 -29.24 -15.73 -17.41
C GLN A 480 -28.07 -15.89 -16.43
N GLN A 481 -27.70 -14.80 -15.75
CA GLN A 481 -26.65 -14.75 -14.75
C GLN A 481 -27.06 -13.88 -13.55
N ILE A 482 -26.54 -14.21 -12.37
CA ILE A 482 -26.55 -13.38 -11.17
C ILE A 482 -25.11 -13.39 -10.66
N LEU A 483 -24.49 -12.21 -10.58
CA LEU A 483 -23.11 -12.07 -10.09
C LEU A 483 -23.07 -11.10 -8.91
N TRP A 484 -22.23 -11.41 -7.92
CA TRP A 484 -21.99 -10.56 -6.76
C TRP A 484 -21.08 -9.39 -7.16
N LEU A 485 -21.55 -8.15 -7.02
CA LEU A 485 -20.70 -6.96 -7.17
C LEU A 485 -20.10 -6.53 -5.83
N HIS A 486 -20.89 -6.66 -4.76
CA HIS A 486 -20.52 -6.41 -3.36
C HIS A 486 -21.38 -7.29 -2.45
N ASP A 487 -21.22 -7.18 -1.13
CA ASP A 487 -21.90 -8.05 -0.16
C ASP A 487 -23.43 -7.99 -0.26
N THR A 488 -24.02 -6.80 -0.49
CA THR A 488 -25.47 -6.63 -0.72
C THR A 488 -25.86 -6.26 -2.16
N VAL A 489 -24.89 -6.11 -3.06
CA VAL A 489 -25.16 -5.59 -4.41
C VAL A 489 -24.83 -6.63 -5.46
N PHE A 490 -25.80 -6.86 -6.35
CA PHE A 490 -25.71 -7.89 -7.38
C PHE A 490 -25.98 -7.28 -8.74
N THR A 491 -25.45 -7.93 -9.78
CA THR A 491 -25.87 -7.69 -11.14
C THR A 491 -26.65 -8.88 -11.67
N LEU A 492 -27.78 -8.60 -12.29
CA LEU A 492 -28.72 -9.56 -12.86
C LEU A 492 -28.68 -9.42 -14.37
N GLN A 493 -28.57 -10.53 -15.10
CA GLN A 493 -28.58 -10.51 -16.56
C GLN A 493 -29.87 -11.10 -17.12
N LYS A 494 -30.53 -10.37 -18.03
CA LYS A 494 -31.70 -10.83 -18.77
C LYS A 494 -31.71 -10.21 -20.16
N ASN A 495 -31.94 -11.02 -21.19
CA ASN A 495 -31.91 -10.60 -22.61
C ASN A 495 -30.62 -9.86 -23.00
N GLN A 496 -29.45 -10.33 -22.52
CA GLN A 496 -28.13 -9.71 -22.72
C GLN A 496 -27.95 -8.31 -22.12
N MET A 497 -28.95 -7.80 -21.38
CA MET A 497 -28.85 -6.57 -20.62
C MET A 497 -28.65 -6.89 -19.14
N TRP A 498 -28.03 -5.97 -18.43
CA TRP A 498 -27.74 -6.05 -17.01
C TRP A 498 -28.59 -5.05 -16.23
N SER A 499 -29.07 -5.49 -15.08
CA SER A 499 -29.65 -4.67 -14.02
C SER A 499 -28.80 -4.80 -12.77
N ILE A 500 -28.78 -3.77 -11.93
CA ILE A 500 -28.11 -3.80 -10.64
C ILE A 500 -29.19 -3.80 -9.55
N ALA A 501 -29.06 -4.72 -8.61
CA ALA A 501 -29.98 -4.91 -7.50
C ALA A 501 -29.28 -4.76 -6.16
N ASN A 502 -29.98 -4.20 -5.17
CA ASN A 502 -29.50 -4.08 -3.80
C ASN A 502 -30.42 -4.87 -2.85
N ALA A 503 -29.85 -5.82 -2.12
CA ALA A 503 -30.56 -6.67 -1.16
C ALA A 503 -31.19 -5.89 -0.01
N THR A 504 -30.53 -4.86 0.52
CA THR A 504 -31.01 -4.13 1.72
C THR A 504 -32.38 -3.50 1.51
N ASN A 505 -32.57 -2.85 0.36
CA ASN A 505 -33.81 -2.15 0.03
C ASN A 505 -34.70 -2.94 -0.96
N HIS A 506 -34.32 -4.17 -1.29
CA HIS A 506 -35.03 -5.05 -2.24
C HIS A 506 -35.28 -4.39 -3.60
N ASN A 507 -34.44 -3.43 -4.00
CA ASN A 507 -34.60 -2.69 -5.23
C ASN A 507 -33.84 -3.41 -6.35
N ILE A 508 -34.55 -3.71 -7.44
CA ILE A 508 -33.97 -4.22 -8.69
C ILE A 508 -34.09 -3.09 -9.70
N GLY A 509 -32.97 -2.58 -10.20
CA GLY A 509 -32.95 -1.54 -11.22
C GLY A 509 -33.46 -2.01 -12.57
N ASP A 510 -33.56 -1.10 -13.52
CA ASP A 510 -33.91 -1.44 -14.91
C ASP A 510 -32.79 -2.24 -15.59
N PHE A 511 -33.15 -3.15 -16.51
CA PHE A 511 -32.22 -3.90 -17.35
C PHE A 511 -31.72 -3.02 -18.51
N GLU A 512 -30.88 -2.04 -18.18
CA GLU A 512 -30.48 -0.97 -19.09
C GLU A 512 -28.98 -0.88 -19.36
N PHE A 513 -28.17 -1.66 -18.65
CA PHE A 513 -26.73 -1.69 -18.84
C PHE A 513 -26.33 -2.77 -19.83
N ASP A 514 -25.49 -2.44 -20.80
CA ASP A 514 -24.97 -3.39 -21.79
C ASP A 514 -23.70 -4.11 -21.30
N LEU A 515 -23.04 -3.57 -20.27
CA LEU A 515 -21.89 -4.16 -19.61
C LEU A 515 -21.85 -3.71 -18.14
N VAL A 516 -21.54 -4.64 -17.24
CA VAL A 516 -21.20 -4.34 -15.84
C VAL A 516 -19.90 -5.05 -15.50
N VAL A 517 -18.95 -4.33 -14.92
CA VAL A 517 -17.60 -4.81 -14.62
C VAL A 517 -17.30 -4.59 -13.14
N GLN A 518 -17.03 -5.66 -12.40
CA GLN A 518 -16.68 -5.61 -10.98
C GLN A 518 -15.22 -5.18 -10.79
N LYS A 519 -14.99 -3.88 -10.74
CA LYS A 519 -13.70 -3.24 -10.55
C LYS A 519 -13.89 -1.99 -9.68
N PRO A 520 -13.25 -1.89 -8.50
CA PRO A 520 -13.29 -0.69 -7.68
C PRO A 520 -12.85 0.58 -8.40
N ASN A 521 -13.44 1.67 -7.95
CA ASN A 521 -13.17 3.04 -8.33
C ASN A 521 -13.38 3.95 -7.12
N GLU A 522 -13.01 5.22 -7.23
CA GLU A 522 -13.09 6.19 -6.12
C GLU A 522 -14.47 6.19 -5.43
N ASP A 523 -15.54 6.01 -6.21
CA ASP A 523 -16.92 6.11 -5.74
C ASP A 523 -17.60 4.75 -5.52
N GLY A 524 -16.94 3.61 -5.72
CA GLY A 524 -17.61 2.31 -5.65
C GLY A 524 -16.78 1.07 -6.00
N PHE A 525 -17.45 -0.06 -6.19
CA PHE A 525 -16.81 -1.38 -6.41
C PHE A 525 -17.03 -1.93 -7.84
N ALA A 526 -17.80 -1.25 -8.68
CA ALA A 526 -18.04 -1.66 -10.05
C ALA A 526 -18.32 -0.48 -11.00
N TYR A 527 -18.18 -0.75 -12.28
CA TYR A 527 -18.62 0.12 -13.37
C TYR A 527 -19.81 -0.49 -14.10
N ALA A 528 -20.80 0.33 -14.41
CA ALA A 528 -21.94 -0.03 -15.25
C ALA A 528 -21.98 0.87 -16.49
N PHE A 529 -22.15 0.26 -17.65
CA PHE A 529 -22.10 0.96 -18.92
C PHE A 529 -23.45 0.89 -19.63
N LYS A 530 -23.89 2.05 -20.13
CA LYS A 530 -25.13 2.20 -20.89
C LYS A 530 -24.86 3.03 -22.12
N ALA A 531 -24.71 2.37 -23.27
CA ALA A 531 -24.22 2.98 -24.50
C ALA A 531 -22.87 3.69 -24.26
N ASP A 532 -22.80 5.00 -24.46
CA ASP A 532 -21.58 5.80 -24.27
C ASP A 532 -21.46 6.41 -22.88
N LYS A 533 -22.38 6.08 -21.96
CA LYS A 533 -22.35 6.54 -20.57
C LYS A 533 -21.73 5.50 -19.66
N VAL A 534 -20.97 5.98 -18.68
CA VAL A 534 -20.32 5.18 -17.64
C VAL A 534 -20.81 5.63 -16.28
N TYR A 535 -21.15 4.66 -15.45
CA TYR A 535 -21.64 4.85 -14.09
C TYR A 535 -20.77 4.09 -13.10
N SER A 536 -20.47 4.71 -11.97
CA SER A 536 -19.88 4.09 -10.80
C SER A 536 -20.98 3.49 -9.94
N VAL A 537 -20.75 2.27 -9.46
CA VAL A 537 -21.71 1.50 -8.67
C VAL A 537 -21.17 1.35 -7.26
N SER A 538 -21.93 1.85 -6.29
CA SER A 538 -21.68 1.68 -4.86
C SER A 538 -22.86 1.01 -4.17
N GLU A 539 -22.76 0.79 -2.86
CA GLU A 539 -23.90 0.30 -2.07
C GLU A 539 -25.04 1.33 -2.04
N ALA A 540 -24.69 2.62 -2.01
CA ALA A 540 -25.66 3.70 -1.83
C ALA A 540 -26.34 4.12 -3.13
N ALA A 541 -25.59 4.15 -4.25
CA ALA A 541 -26.09 4.71 -5.50
C ALA A 541 -25.33 4.22 -6.74
N ILE A 542 -25.99 4.40 -7.89
CA ILE A 542 -25.39 4.32 -9.22
C ILE A 542 -25.27 5.76 -9.73
N THR A 543 -24.06 6.27 -9.83
CA THR A 543 -23.79 7.68 -10.18
C THR A 543 -22.98 7.77 -11.47
N PRO A 544 -23.16 8.80 -12.32
CA PRO A 544 -22.29 9.00 -13.47
C PRO A 544 -20.84 9.13 -13.02
N THR A 545 -19.94 8.36 -13.63
CA THR A 545 -18.51 8.39 -13.30
C THR A 545 -17.90 9.74 -13.70
N SER A 546 -16.97 10.26 -12.92
CA SER A 546 -16.19 11.43 -13.34
C SER A 546 -15.37 11.13 -14.60
N LYS A 547 -15.32 12.10 -15.54
CA LYS A 547 -14.47 11.97 -16.73
C LYS A 547 -12.99 11.85 -16.39
N SER A 548 -12.52 12.52 -15.33
CA SER A 548 -11.11 12.44 -14.90
C SER A 548 -10.77 11.02 -14.43
N VAL A 549 -11.61 10.43 -13.57
CA VAL A 549 -11.45 9.06 -13.06
C VAL A 549 -11.50 8.05 -14.22
N ALA A 550 -12.41 8.24 -15.17
CA ALA A 550 -12.47 7.38 -16.34
C ALA A 550 -11.19 7.46 -17.21
N LEU A 551 -10.60 8.65 -17.37
CA LEU A 551 -9.34 8.83 -18.10
C LEU A 551 -8.16 8.20 -17.36
N GLU A 552 -8.08 8.37 -16.04
CA GLU A 552 -7.07 7.75 -15.21
C GLU A 552 -7.15 6.22 -15.32
N HIS A 553 -8.33 5.64 -15.13
CA HIS A 553 -8.52 4.19 -15.18
C HIS A 553 -8.35 3.60 -16.60
N ALA A 554 -8.45 4.45 -17.63
CA ALA A 554 -8.11 4.06 -19.00
C ALA A 554 -6.61 4.16 -19.31
N SER A 555 -5.82 4.80 -18.45
CA SER A 555 -4.38 5.04 -18.66
C SER A 555 -3.59 3.74 -18.76
N GLU A 556 -2.34 3.87 -19.16
CA GLU A 556 -1.40 2.75 -19.23
C GLU A 556 -1.09 2.17 -17.85
N ASP A 557 -1.09 2.99 -16.80
CA ASP A 557 -0.80 2.58 -15.42
C ASP A 557 -1.81 1.54 -14.92
N TYR A 558 -3.06 1.61 -15.40
CA TYR A 558 -4.14 0.69 -15.05
C TYR A 558 -4.41 -0.38 -16.12
N ALA A 559 -3.52 -0.53 -17.11
CA ALA A 559 -3.70 -1.47 -18.22
C ALA A 559 -3.78 -2.93 -17.78
N TYR A 560 -3.11 -3.30 -16.68
CA TYR A 560 -3.17 -4.65 -16.10
C TYR A 560 -4.50 -4.90 -15.36
N TYR A 561 -5.18 -3.83 -14.94
CA TYR A 561 -6.34 -3.91 -14.08
C TYR A 561 -7.65 -4.02 -14.86
N PHE A 562 -7.73 -3.33 -16.00
CA PHE A 562 -8.91 -3.29 -16.86
C PHE A 562 -8.68 -3.98 -18.20
N GLU A 563 -9.65 -4.78 -18.63
CA GLU A 563 -9.64 -5.38 -19.96
C GLU A 563 -9.74 -4.31 -21.06
N TYR A 564 -9.22 -4.63 -22.25
CA TYR A 564 -9.14 -3.72 -23.38
C TYR A 564 -10.47 -3.02 -23.70
N GLU A 565 -11.57 -3.76 -23.79
CA GLU A 565 -12.89 -3.19 -24.11
C GLU A 565 -13.39 -2.25 -23.00
N THR A 566 -13.08 -2.56 -21.74
CA THR A 566 -13.44 -1.69 -20.61
C THR A 566 -12.65 -0.38 -20.68
N ARG A 567 -11.31 -0.45 -20.87
CA ARG A 567 -10.45 0.73 -21.02
C ARG A 567 -10.86 1.60 -22.19
N LYS A 568 -11.16 0.97 -23.32
CA LYS A 568 -11.63 1.66 -24.53
C LYS A 568 -12.88 2.49 -24.26
N ARG A 569 -13.86 1.93 -23.55
CA ARG A 569 -15.10 2.64 -23.21
C ARG A 569 -14.89 3.73 -22.16
N LEU A 570 -14.03 3.50 -21.17
CA LEU A 570 -13.64 4.52 -20.19
C LEU A 570 -12.93 5.70 -20.87
N LEU A 571 -12.00 5.43 -21.77
CA LEU A 571 -11.29 6.45 -22.56
C LEU A 571 -12.25 7.26 -23.42
N ALA A 572 -13.15 6.59 -24.16
CA ALA A 572 -14.16 7.22 -24.99
C ALA A 572 -15.03 8.19 -24.18
N TYR A 573 -15.55 7.71 -23.04
CA TYR A 573 -16.38 8.49 -22.14
C TYR A 573 -15.65 9.69 -21.54
N GLY A 574 -14.42 9.45 -21.06
CA GLY A 574 -13.54 10.47 -20.50
C GLY A 574 -13.25 11.61 -21.49
N LYS A 575 -12.95 11.26 -22.74
CA LYS A 575 -12.71 12.23 -23.82
C LYS A 575 -13.99 12.80 -24.44
N GLY A 576 -15.14 12.18 -24.22
CA GLY A 576 -16.42 12.58 -24.82
C GLY A 576 -16.47 12.34 -26.33
N ILE A 577 -15.87 11.24 -26.79
CA ILE A 577 -15.82 10.81 -28.20
C ILE A 577 -16.60 9.50 -28.40
N ASP A 578 -16.99 9.20 -29.64
CA ASP A 578 -17.68 7.95 -29.97
C ASP A 578 -16.78 6.76 -29.65
N ARG A 579 -17.29 5.76 -28.94
CA ARG A 579 -16.52 4.56 -28.56
C ARG A 579 -16.01 3.75 -29.74
N ASN A 580 -16.52 3.95 -30.95
CA ASN A 580 -16.08 3.28 -32.17
C ASN A 580 -15.06 4.11 -32.97
N ASP A 581 -14.63 5.27 -32.47
CA ASP A 581 -13.59 6.08 -33.11
C ASP A 581 -12.26 5.31 -33.14
N GLU A 582 -11.67 5.18 -34.35
CA GLU A 582 -10.46 4.40 -34.58
C GLU A 582 -9.26 4.95 -33.81
N ARG A 583 -9.24 6.26 -33.51
CA ARG A 583 -8.15 6.92 -32.76
C ARG A 583 -8.02 6.41 -31.33
N ILE A 584 -9.11 5.92 -30.73
CA ILE A 584 -9.11 5.39 -29.36
C ILE A 584 -8.18 4.17 -29.25
N ALA A 585 -8.12 3.37 -30.31
CA ALA A 585 -7.24 2.21 -30.33
C ALA A 585 -5.77 2.64 -30.25
N ASP A 586 -5.38 3.66 -31.03
CA ASP A 586 -4.02 4.20 -31.04
C ASP A 586 -3.66 4.87 -29.71
N GLU A 587 -4.61 5.54 -29.05
CA GLU A 587 -4.39 6.13 -27.74
C GLU A 587 -4.20 5.11 -26.61
N LEU A 588 -4.65 3.87 -26.79
CA LEU A 588 -4.36 2.79 -25.84
C LEU A 588 -3.01 2.12 -26.09
N VAL A 589 -2.33 2.43 -27.19
CA VAL A 589 -0.99 1.94 -27.51
C VAL A 589 0.05 2.62 -26.59
N PRO A 590 1.03 1.87 -26.07
CA PRO A 590 2.14 2.44 -25.30
C PRO A 590 2.90 3.53 -26.05
N ALA A 591 3.33 4.57 -25.34
CA ALA A 591 4.00 5.72 -25.95
C ALA A 591 5.30 5.33 -26.69
N TYR A 592 6.06 4.39 -26.13
CA TYR A 592 7.26 3.85 -26.78
C TYR A 592 6.93 3.19 -28.12
N THR A 593 5.87 2.38 -28.19
CA THR A 593 5.46 1.71 -29.42
C THR A 593 5.01 2.72 -30.48
N LEU A 594 4.29 3.76 -30.07
CA LEU A 594 3.92 4.87 -30.97
C LEU A 594 5.16 5.59 -31.51
N CYS A 595 6.17 5.87 -30.68
CA CYS A 595 7.43 6.46 -31.13
C CYS A 595 8.18 5.57 -32.14
N VAL A 596 8.19 4.25 -31.93
CA VAL A 596 8.77 3.30 -32.91
C VAL A 596 8.02 3.37 -34.23
N LEU A 597 6.68 3.33 -34.22
CA LEU A 597 5.86 3.46 -35.42
C LEU A 597 6.07 4.82 -36.12
N ALA A 598 6.28 5.89 -35.35
CA ALA A 598 6.59 7.20 -35.88
C ALA A 598 7.96 7.24 -36.57
N THR A 599 8.96 6.56 -35.98
CA THR A 599 10.31 6.43 -36.54
C THR A 599 10.30 5.61 -37.83
N GLU A 600 9.60 4.48 -37.85
CA GLU A 600 9.42 3.67 -39.06
C GLU A 600 8.73 4.48 -40.18
N ALA A 601 7.72 5.27 -39.84
CA ALA A 601 7.05 6.16 -40.78
C ALA A 601 8.00 7.27 -41.29
N TYR A 602 8.84 7.83 -40.43
CA TYR A 602 9.85 8.82 -40.81
C TYR A 602 10.87 8.25 -41.79
N GLU A 603 11.40 7.05 -41.53
CA GLU A 603 12.33 6.34 -42.41
C GLU A 603 11.70 6.00 -43.77
N ALA A 604 10.40 5.67 -43.77
CA ALA A 604 9.60 5.46 -44.97
C ALA A 604 9.23 6.78 -45.70
N LYS A 605 9.60 7.94 -45.15
CA LYS A 605 9.26 9.29 -45.63
C LYS A 605 7.75 9.60 -45.62
N ASP A 606 6.98 8.88 -44.82
CA ASP A 606 5.58 9.20 -44.51
C ASP A 606 5.52 10.13 -43.29
N TYR A 607 5.91 11.39 -43.52
CA TYR A 607 6.02 12.38 -42.46
C TYR A 607 4.68 12.74 -41.81
N ALA A 608 3.58 12.65 -42.55
CA ALA A 608 2.25 12.88 -42.00
C ALA A 608 1.89 11.82 -40.95
N LYS A 609 2.19 10.54 -41.24
CA LYS A 609 1.98 9.44 -40.29
C LYS A 609 2.96 9.47 -39.13
N SER A 610 4.20 9.87 -39.38
CA SER A 610 5.21 10.10 -38.33
C SER A 610 4.72 11.16 -37.34
N ILE A 611 4.30 12.34 -37.83
CA ILE A 611 3.73 13.42 -37.00
C ILE A 611 2.51 12.91 -36.22
N TYR A 612 1.62 12.13 -36.83
CA TYR A 612 0.44 11.58 -36.17
C TYR A 612 0.81 10.73 -34.94
N TYR A 613 1.69 9.73 -35.10
CA TYR A 613 2.07 8.86 -33.99
C TYR A 613 2.91 9.57 -32.93
N ASP A 614 3.89 10.39 -33.33
CA ASP A 614 4.68 11.15 -32.37
C ASP A 614 3.82 12.17 -31.62
N THR A 615 2.75 12.72 -32.20
CA THR A 615 1.81 13.59 -31.48
C THR A 615 1.12 12.85 -30.33
N ILE A 616 0.61 11.64 -30.59
CA ILE A 616 -0.06 10.85 -29.55
C ILE A 616 0.95 10.45 -28.45
N ALA A 617 2.16 10.04 -28.83
CA ALA A 617 3.22 9.70 -27.88
C ALA A 617 3.69 10.92 -27.06
N ALA A 618 3.80 12.10 -27.69
CA ALA A 618 4.18 13.34 -27.03
C ALA A 618 3.09 13.86 -26.07
N GLU A 619 1.81 13.68 -26.40
CA GLU A 619 0.69 13.96 -25.49
C GLU A 619 0.70 13.05 -24.26
N LYS A 620 1.21 11.82 -24.39
CA LYS A 620 1.48 10.89 -23.28
C LYS A 620 2.75 11.22 -22.49
N GLY A 621 3.45 12.30 -22.83
CA GLY A 621 4.64 12.75 -22.10
C GLY A 621 5.97 12.19 -22.62
N TYR A 622 5.99 11.46 -23.75
CA TYR A 622 7.23 10.86 -24.25
C TYR A 622 8.15 11.89 -24.90
N THR A 623 9.27 12.19 -24.24
CA THR A 623 10.17 13.30 -24.59
C THR A 623 10.90 13.10 -25.91
N LEU A 624 11.24 11.85 -26.26
CA LEU A 624 11.84 11.53 -27.56
C LEU A 624 10.90 11.87 -28.72
N SER A 625 9.60 11.54 -28.60
CA SER A 625 8.60 11.93 -29.60
C SER A 625 8.39 13.44 -29.68
N MET A 626 8.46 14.15 -28.54
CA MET A 626 8.46 15.62 -28.56
C MET A 626 9.67 16.18 -29.34
N ASN A 627 10.86 15.62 -29.13
CA ASN A 627 12.06 16.00 -29.88
C ASN A 627 11.92 15.69 -31.38
N ASN A 628 11.38 14.53 -31.73
CA ASN A 628 11.14 14.14 -33.12
C ASN A 628 10.15 15.08 -33.82
N LEU A 629 9.04 15.45 -33.16
CA LEU A 629 8.11 16.47 -33.67
C LEU A 629 8.82 17.78 -33.91
N ALA A 630 9.62 18.24 -32.95
CA ALA A 630 10.34 19.49 -33.07
C ALA A 630 11.29 19.47 -34.28
N HIS A 631 12.03 18.39 -34.46
CA HIS A 631 12.91 18.18 -35.60
C HIS A 631 12.15 18.15 -36.94
N LEU A 632 10.99 17.46 -36.98
CA LEU A 632 10.10 17.43 -38.15
C LEU A 632 9.63 18.84 -38.54
N TYR A 633 9.12 19.60 -37.57
CA TYR A 633 8.66 20.99 -37.79
C TYR A 633 9.81 21.98 -38.06
N TYR A 634 11.04 21.64 -37.73
CA TYR A 634 12.20 22.49 -38.01
C TYR A 634 12.79 22.24 -39.42
N ASN A 635 12.93 20.96 -39.82
CA ASN A 635 13.77 20.59 -40.96
C ASN A 635 13.02 20.05 -42.19
N ILE A 636 11.78 19.58 -42.06
CA ILE A 636 11.12 18.87 -43.18
C ILE A 636 10.29 19.83 -44.02
N GLU A 637 10.74 20.06 -45.26
CA GLU A 637 10.04 20.87 -46.25
C GLU A 637 8.56 20.45 -46.40
N GLY A 638 7.65 21.43 -46.40
CA GLY A 638 6.21 21.21 -46.43
C GLY A 638 5.56 21.01 -45.06
N PHE A 639 6.35 20.81 -44.00
CA PHE A 639 5.90 20.72 -42.61
C PHE A 639 6.57 21.74 -41.69
N ILE A 640 7.43 22.61 -42.21
CA ILE A 640 8.15 23.61 -41.40
C ILE A 640 7.17 24.55 -40.68
N ASP A 641 7.33 24.69 -39.37
CA ASP A 641 6.54 25.55 -38.49
C ASP A 641 7.39 25.90 -37.25
N ASP A 642 8.04 27.06 -37.29
CA ASP A 642 9.00 27.50 -36.29
C ASP A 642 8.38 27.59 -34.87
N ASP A 643 7.12 28.01 -34.76
CA ASP A 643 6.42 28.12 -33.48
C ASP A 643 6.18 26.73 -32.87
N LYS A 644 5.80 25.73 -33.69
CA LYS A 644 5.66 24.35 -33.23
C LYS A 644 6.99 23.69 -32.92
N ALA A 645 8.03 23.97 -33.72
CA ALA A 645 9.37 23.48 -33.47
C ALA A 645 9.87 23.97 -32.10
N PHE A 646 9.77 25.27 -31.85
CA PHE A 646 10.12 25.87 -30.56
C PHE A 646 9.29 25.28 -29.41
N TYR A 647 7.96 25.17 -29.56
CA TYR A 647 7.08 24.61 -28.54
C TYR A 647 7.50 23.19 -28.12
N TRP A 648 7.73 22.31 -29.09
CA TRP A 648 8.08 20.92 -28.82
C TRP A 648 9.51 20.75 -28.33
N TYR A 649 10.49 21.50 -28.87
CA TYR A 649 11.84 21.52 -28.32
C TYR A 649 11.84 22.00 -26.87
N HIS A 650 11.10 23.06 -26.56
CA HIS A 650 10.98 23.57 -25.20
C HIS A 650 10.37 22.54 -24.24
N LYS A 651 9.25 21.92 -24.63
CA LYS A 651 8.58 20.90 -23.80
C LYS A 651 9.47 19.67 -23.58
N SER A 652 10.18 19.21 -24.62
CA SER A 652 11.09 18.07 -24.55
C SER A 652 12.34 18.35 -23.72
N ALA A 653 12.96 19.53 -23.90
CA ALA A 653 14.12 19.98 -23.13
C ALA A 653 13.80 20.11 -21.63
N THR A 654 12.63 20.64 -21.30
CA THR A 654 12.13 20.70 -19.91
C THR A 654 11.88 19.31 -19.33
N GLY A 655 11.56 18.33 -20.18
CA GLY A 655 11.45 16.91 -19.84
C GLY A 655 12.79 16.16 -19.77
N GLY A 656 13.92 16.85 -19.91
CA GLY A 656 15.26 16.26 -19.76
C GLY A 656 15.87 15.65 -21.03
N ASN A 657 15.32 15.91 -22.22
CA ASN A 657 15.91 15.41 -23.46
C ASN A 657 17.08 16.30 -23.94
N GLU A 658 18.28 15.76 -23.95
CA GLU A 658 19.54 16.45 -24.27
C GLU A 658 19.59 16.95 -25.73
N ASN A 659 19.06 16.17 -26.67
CA ASN A 659 18.97 16.57 -28.07
C ASN A 659 18.03 17.78 -28.25
N ALA A 660 16.92 17.80 -27.52
CA ALA A 660 16.00 18.93 -27.51
C ALA A 660 16.55 20.15 -26.78
N MET A 661 17.35 19.98 -25.72
CA MET A 661 18.06 21.10 -25.07
C MET A 661 18.99 21.79 -26.09
N ASN A 662 19.74 21.01 -26.86
CA ASN A 662 20.55 21.55 -27.95
C ASN A 662 19.69 22.24 -29.03
N GLY A 663 18.60 21.60 -29.46
CA GLY A 663 17.66 22.18 -30.42
C GLY A 663 17.05 23.51 -29.95
N LEU A 664 16.66 23.60 -28.68
CA LEU A 664 16.15 24.81 -28.05
C LEU A 664 17.22 25.91 -27.96
N GLY A 665 18.45 25.54 -27.58
CA GLY A 665 19.58 26.47 -27.60
C GLY A 665 19.82 27.08 -28.97
N MET A 666 19.70 26.28 -30.03
CA MET A 666 19.79 26.75 -31.41
C MET A 666 18.59 27.61 -31.83
N CYS A 667 17.39 27.31 -31.33
CA CYS A 667 16.23 28.18 -31.55
C CYS A 667 16.46 29.59 -30.99
N TYR A 668 16.99 29.70 -29.77
CA TYR A 668 17.34 30.99 -29.18
C TYR A 668 18.52 31.68 -29.89
N LYS A 669 19.51 30.92 -30.40
CA LYS A 669 20.65 31.48 -31.17
C LYS A 669 20.18 32.15 -32.46
N TYR A 670 19.29 31.49 -33.22
CA TYR A 670 18.87 31.95 -34.55
C TYR A 670 17.50 32.65 -34.59
N GLY A 671 16.78 32.66 -33.48
CA GLY A 671 15.45 33.25 -33.39
C GLY A 671 14.36 32.41 -34.09
N ILE A 672 14.43 31.09 -33.96
CA ILE A 672 13.44 30.15 -34.54
C ILE A 672 12.27 30.01 -33.56
N GLY A 673 11.11 30.55 -33.90
CA GLY A 673 9.90 30.52 -33.06
C GLY A 673 10.00 31.38 -31.79
N THR A 674 11.08 32.16 -31.65
CA THR A 674 11.38 33.02 -30.51
C THR A 674 12.27 34.19 -30.96
N PRO A 675 12.30 35.34 -30.28
CA PRO A 675 13.37 36.31 -30.46
C PRO A 675 14.75 35.71 -30.15
N VAL A 676 15.80 36.25 -30.79
CA VAL A 676 17.18 35.89 -30.46
C VAL A 676 17.47 36.23 -29.00
N ASP A 677 17.99 35.25 -28.24
CA ASP A 677 18.35 35.40 -26.83
C ASP A 677 19.63 34.57 -26.55
N ILE A 678 20.76 35.25 -26.45
CA ILE A 678 22.06 34.59 -26.31
C ILE A 678 22.24 33.98 -24.92
N ASP A 679 21.66 34.57 -23.87
CA ASP A 679 21.77 34.05 -22.52
C ASP A 679 20.99 32.72 -22.41
N GLN A 680 19.80 32.65 -23.01
CA GLN A 680 19.04 31.41 -23.10
C GLN A 680 19.73 30.37 -24.00
N ALA A 681 20.29 30.79 -25.13
CA ALA A 681 21.06 29.89 -25.99
C ALA A 681 22.23 29.24 -25.23
N LEU A 682 23.02 30.06 -24.51
CA LEU A 682 24.12 29.58 -23.68
C LEU A 682 23.63 28.67 -22.56
N PHE A 683 22.54 29.01 -21.88
CA PHE A 683 21.99 28.19 -20.81
C PHE A 683 21.65 26.78 -21.29
N TRP A 684 20.82 26.67 -22.34
CA TRP A 684 20.34 25.37 -22.82
C TRP A 684 21.44 24.55 -23.51
N LEU A 685 22.35 25.20 -24.23
CA LEU A 685 23.51 24.50 -24.81
C LEU A 685 24.47 23.99 -23.73
N ASN A 686 24.69 24.73 -22.65
CA ASN A 686 25.51 24.23 -21.54
C ASN A 686 24.83 23.06 -20.81
N GLN A 687 23.50 23.10 -20.60
CA GLN A 687 22.78 21.94 -20.05
C GLN A 687 22.92 20.70 -20.94
N ALA A 688 22.77 20.85 -22.27
CA ALA A 688 22.98 19.74 -23.20
C ALA A 688 24.44 19.22 -23.17
N ALA A 689 25.42 20.12 -23.05
CA ALA A 689 26.83 19.76 -22.94
C ALA A 689 27.16 19.03 -21.62
N GLU A 690 26.51 19.39 -20.51
CA GLU A 690 26.61 18.70 -19.21
C GLU A 690 26.07 17.26 -19.28
N GLU A 691 25.04 17.03 -20.10
CA GLU A 691 24.51 15.70 -20.46
C GLU A 691 25.38 14.95 -21.50
N GLN A 692 26.64 15.38 -21.68
CA GLN A 692 27.64 14.75 -22.56
C GLN A 692 27.27 14.78 -24.05
N LEU A 693 26.46 15.74 -24.48
CA LEU A 693 26.14 15.90 -25.90
C LEU A 693 27.27 16.65 -26.64
N ALA A 694 28.03 15.92 -27.46
CA ALA A 694 29.20 16.46 -28.17
C ALA A 694 28.86 17.62 -29.11
N ILE A 695 27.75 17.52 -29.86
CA ILE A 695 27.29 18.59 -30.75
C ILE A 695 26.94 19.89 -30.00
N ALA A 696 26.48 19.82 -28.75
CA ALA A 696 26.23 21.01 -27.94
C ALA A 696 27.52 21.74 -27.58
N ASN A 697 28.58 21.00 -27.24
CA ASN A 697 29.93 21.54 -27.05
C ASN A 697 30.45 22.19 -28.35
N ASN A 698 30.23 21.56 -29.51
CA ASN A 698 30.59 22.17 -30.79
C ASN A 698 29.81 23.49 -31.05
N ASN A 699 28.51 23.52 -30.75
CA ASN A 699 27.68 24.74 -30.91
C ASN A 699 28.10 25.86 -29.95
N LEU A 700 28.53 25.54 -28.73
CA LEU A 700 29.13 26.50 -27.78
C LEU A 700 30.49 27.00 -28.27
N GLY A 701 31.31 26.11 -28.82
CA GLY A 701 32.57 26.47 -29.47
C GLY A 701 32.35 27.45 -30.62
N ASP A 702 31.38 27.16 -31.49
CA ASP A 702 30.99 28.02 -32.61
C ASP A 702 30.60 29.41 -32.09
N LEU A 703 29.74 29.49 -31.06
CA LEU A 703 29.33 30.75 -30.43
C LEU A 703 30.50 31.61 -29.93
N TYR A 704 31.51 31.03 -29.28
CA TYR A 704 32.66 31.77 -28.78
C TYR A 704 33.75 32.03 -29.84
N SER A 705 33.71 31.33 -30.98
CA SER A 705 34.65 31.53 -32.09
C SER A 705 34.18 32.54 -33.13
N GLU A 706 32.87 32.66 -33.31
CA GLU A 706 32.24 33.59 -34.25
C GLU A 706 32.02 34.95 -33.55
N ASP A 707 32.78 35.99 -33.90
CA ASP A 707 32.60 37.38 -33.40
C ASP A 707 31.32 38.04 -33.97
N LEU A 708 30.20 37.32 -33.90
CA LEU A 708 28.92 37.64 -34.53
C LEU A 708 27.87 38.03 -33.49
N LEU A 709 27.67 37.17 -32.48
CA LEU A 709 26.61 37.30 -31.48
C LEU A 709 27.14 37.61 -30.08
N LEU A 710 28.41 37.30 -29.82
CA LEU A 710 29.16 37.63 -28.61
C LEU A 710 30.61 37.93 -28.99
N PRO A 711 31.34 38.72 -28.17
CA PRO A 711 32.77 38.92 -28.38
C PRO A 711 33.50 37.58 -28.40
N SER A 712 34.35 37.37 -29.41
CA SER A 712 35.12 36.13 -29.54
C SER A 712 35.97 35.85 -28.28
N ASP A 713 35.94 34.62 -27.81
CA ASP A 713 36.76 34.11 -26.70
C ASP A 713 37.42 32.79 -27.14
N HIS A 714 38.64 32.90 -27.68
CA HIS A 714 39.40 31.77 -28.21
C HIS A 714 39.77 30.73 -27.13
N ASP A 715 39.85 31.13 -25.85
CA ASP A 715 40.14 30.21 -24.75
C ASP A 715 38.92 29.33 -24.46
N LYS A 716 37.73 29.93 -24.36
CA LYS A 716 36.47 29.18 -24.21
C LYS A 716 36.13 28.35 -25.43
N ALA A 717 36.28 28.91 -26.63
CA ALA A 717 36.04 28.16 -27.86
C ALA A 717 36.91 26.90 -27.92
N LEU A 718 38.20 27.02 -27.59
CA LEU A 718 39.10 25.87 -27.54
C LEU A 718 38.67 24.85 -26.48
N GLN A 719 38.24 25.30 -25.30
CA GLN A 719 37.75 24.42 -24.24
C GLN A 719 36.55 23.59 -24.70
N TYR A 720 35.55 24.24 -25.31
CA TYR A 720 34.35 23.56 -25.77
C TYR A 720 34.62 22.61 -26.94
N TYR A 721 35.40 23.03 -27.94
CA TYR A 721 35.78 22.12 -29.04
C TYR A 721 36.61 20.93 -28.54
N GLN A 722 37.45 21.12 -27.53
CA GLN A 722 38.21 20.01 -26.93
C GLN A 722 37.27 19.06 -26.17
N ALA A 723 36.29 19.57 -25.44
CA ALA A 723 35.28 18.75 -24.79
C ALA A 723 34.47 17.92 -25.81
N ALA A 724 34.10 18.51 -26.96
CA ALA A 724 33.44 17.76 -28.04
C ALA A 724 34.35 16.68 -28.65
N ALA A 725 35.65 16.97 -28.82
CA ALA A 725 36.65 16.02 -29.30
C ALA A 725 36.82 14.83 -28.34
N ASP A 726 36.85 15.10 -27.04
CA ASP A 726 36.96 14.07 -26.00
C ASP A 726 35.72 13.15 -25.96
N LEU A 727 34.57 13.66 -26.44
CA LEU A 727 33.32 12.90 -26.64
C LEU A 727 33.24 12.22 -28.02
N GLY A 728 34.25 12.37 -28.87
CA GLY A 728 34.34 11.67 -30.17
C GLY A 728 33.81 12.44 -31.39
N GLU A 729 33.39 13.70 -31.24
CA GLU A 729 32.96 14.56 -32.37
C GLU A 729 33.83 15.83 -32.48
N PRO A 730 35.12 15.71 -32.81
CA PRO A 730 36.01 16.86 -32.89
C PRO A 730 35.67 17.78 -34.07
N ARG A 731 35.66 19.11 -33.84
CA ARG A 731 35.81 20.10 -34.92
C ARG A 731 37.29 20.37 -35.21
N ASN A 732 37.91 19.45 -35.95
CA ASN A 732 39.37 19.43 -36.19
C ASN A 732 39.94 20.71 -36.83
N ASN A 733 39.21 21.38 -37.72
CA ASN A 733 39.64 22.64 -38.32
C ASN A 733 39.81 23.75 -37.28
N TRP A 734 38.84 23.88 -36.37
CA TRP A 734 38.87 24.89 -35.32
C TRP A 734 39.87 24.56 -34.22
N LEU A 735 39.97 23.29 -33.84
CA LEU A 735 41.01 22.82 -32.91
C LEU A 735 42.41 23.08 -33.47
N GLY A 736 42.64 22.81 -34.75
CA GLY A 736 43.90 23.14 -35.43
C GLY A 736 44.19 24.64 -35.38
N TYR A 737 43.22 25.46 -35.78
CA TYR A 737 43.34 26.92 -35.83
C TYR A 737 43.61 27.56 -34.46
N LEU A 738 42.87 27.16 -33.43
CA LEU A 738 43.01 27.76 -32.10
C LEU A 738 44.32 27.35 -31.41
N ASN A 739 44.81 26.12 -31.65
CA ASN A 739 46.13 25.70 -31.16
C ASN A 739 47.27 26.42 -31.91
N ASP A 740 47.10 26.66 -33.22
CA ASP A 740 48.04 27.44 -34.05
C ASP A 740 48.17 28.87 -33.52
N LEU A 741 47.05 29.56 -33.28
CA LEU A 741 47.03 30.90 -32.68
C LEU A 741 47.73 30.97 -31.31
N LYS A 742 47.68 29.89 -30.53
CA LYS A 742 48.35 29.80 -29.23
C LYS A 742 49.82 29.39 -29.31
N GLY A 743 50.31 29.05 -30.50
CA GLY A 743 51.68 28.57 -30.73
C GLY A 743 51.91 27.11 -30.32
N ASP A 744 50.86 26.33 -30.04
CA ASP A 744 50.95 24.87 -29.82
C ASP A 744 50.96 24.15 -31.18
N TYR A 745 52.06 24.34 -31.91
CA TYR A 745 52.18 23.87 -33.29
C TYR A 745 52.14 22.33 -33.42
N GLU A 746 52.51 21.58 -32.37
CA GLU A 746 52.41 20.12 -32.39
C GLU A 746 50.95 19.65 -32.40
N LYS A 747 50.09 20.23 -31.55
CA LYS A 747 48.65 19.93 -31.57
C LYS A 747 47.95 20.49 -32.78
N ALA A 748 48.31 21.70 -33.21
CA ALA A 748 47.74 22.29 -34.42
C ALA A 748 48.01 21.40 -35.64
N LEU A 749 49.25 20.92 -35.79
CA LEU A 749 49.63 19.98 -36.85
C LEU A 749 48.81 18.67 -36.78
N HIS A 750 48.63 18.12 -35.57
CA HIS A 750 47.84 16.91 -35.36
C HIS A 750 46.40 17.09 -35.83
N TYR A 751 45.72 18.15 -35.39
CA TYR A 751 44.33 18.41 -35.74
C TYR A 751 44.16 18.79 -37.22
N TYR A 752 45.10 19.52 -37.83
CA TYR A 752 45.07 19.77 -39.27
C TYR A 752 45.26 18.49 -40.09
N GLN A 753 46.06 17.53 -39.62
CA GLN A 753 46.18 16.22 -40.28
C GLN A 753 44.86 15.45 -40.20
N LEU A 754 44.23 15.36 -39.02
CA LEU A 754 42.93 14.72 -38.86
C LEU A 754 41.85 15.38 -39.73
N GLY A 755 41.77 16.71 -39.72
CA GLY A 755 40.83 17.44 -40.55
C GLY A 755 41.07 17.27 -42.05
N ALA A 756 42.32 17.15 -42.49
CA ALA A 756 42.64 16.86 -43.89
C ALA A 756 42.22 15.43 -44.28
N ASP A 757 42.37 14.45 -43.37
CA ASP A 757 41.92 13.08 -43.57
C ASP A 757 40.38 12.98 -43.62
N GLU A 758 39.67 13.88 -42.92
CA GLU A 758 38.20 14.06 -42.96
C GLU A 758 37.69 14.80 -44.21
N GLY A 759 38.59 15.33 -45.04
CA GLY A 759 38.19 16.08 -46.23
C GLY A 759 37.99 17.58 -46.04
N ILE A 760 38.42 18.14 -44.90
CA ILE A 760 38.27 19.57 -44.63
C ILE A 760 39.36 20.35 -45.39
N ASP A 761 38.90 21.21 -46.29
CA ASP A 761 39.69 21.94 -47.27
C ASP A 761 40.68 22.93 -46.63
N VAL A 762 40.24 23.70 -45.63
CA VAL A 762 41.07 24.66 -44.86
C VAL A 762 42.10 23.93 -43.99
N SER A 763 41.77 22.76 -43.45
CA SER A 763 42.73 21.95 -42.68
C SER A 763 43.87 21.45 -43.56
N ALA A 764 43.55 20.95 -44.76
CA ALA A 764 44.57 20.56 -45.75
C ALA A 764 45.43 21.76 -46.20
N TYR A 765 44.85 22.96 -46.31
CA TYR A 765 45.59 24.19 -46.61
C TYR A 765 46.60 24.52 -45.51
N ASN A 766 46.15 24.58 -44.25
CA ASN A 766 47.00 24.92 -43.10
C ASN A 766 48.07 23.85 -42.86
N LEU A 767 47.77 22.58 -43.12
CA LEU A 767 48.76 21.51 -43.13
C LEU A 767 49.90 21.78 -44.14
N GLY A 768 49.55 22.31 -45.32
CA GLY A 768 50.52 22.75 -46.34
C GLY A 768 51.43 23.86 -45.85
N ILE A 769 50.87 24.87 -45.17
CA ILE A 769 51.61 25.97 -44.53
C ILE A 769 52.57 25.42 -43.47
N PHE A 770 52.10 24.51 -42.61
CA PHE A 770 52.91 23.91 -41.54
C PHE A 770 54.12 23.15 -42.09
N TYR A 771 53.94 22.36 -43.15
CA TYR A 771 55.05 21.68 -43.82
C TYR A 771 55.99 22.65 -44.54
N LEU A 772 55.48 23.73 -45.14
CA LEU A 772 56.30 24.71 -45.86
C LEU A 772 57.24 25.47 -44.93
N HIS A 773 56.76 25.81 -43.73
CA HIS A 773 57.49 26.60 -42.76
C HIS A 773 58.17 25.77 -41.66
N GLY A 774 57.85 24.48 -41.54
CA GLY A 774 58.37 23.63 -40.47
C GLY A 774 57.79 23.98 -39.10
N LEU A 775 56.48 24.21 -39.03
CA LEU A 775 55.76 24.47 -37.79
C LEU A 775 55.35 23.14 -37.16
N GLY A 776 55.77 22.86 -35.92
CA GLY A 776 55.53 21.58 -35.25
C GLY A 776 56.19 20.36 -35.92
N THR A 777 57.00 20.58 -36.97
CA THR A 777 57.67 19.54 -37.75
C THR A 777 58.88 20.10 -38.51
N SER A 778 59.65 19.25 -39.19
CA SER A 778 60.71 19.73 -40.09
C SER A 778 60.12 20.23 -41.41
N LYS A 779 60.65 21.35 -41.94
CA LYS A 779 60.28 21.88 -43.26
C LYS A 779 60.35 20.77 -44.32
N ASN A 780 59.25 20.58 -45.06
CA ASN A 780 59.10 19.59 -46.10
C ASN A 780 58.27 20.13 -47.27
N VAL A 781 58.95 20.63 -48.30
CA VAL A 781 58.31 21.28 -49.46
C VAL A 781 57.46 20.30 -50.28
N ILE A 782 57.83 19.01 -50.33
CA ILE A 782 57.05 17.99 -51.07
C ILE A 782 55.70 17.79 -50.39
N LYS A 783 55.70 17.54 -49.07
CA LYS A 783 54.47 17.39 -48.30
C LYS A 783 53.61 18.66 -48.33
N ALA A 784 54.23 19.84 -48.31
CA ALA A 784 53.51 21.10 -48.47
C ALA A 784 52.76 21.16 -49.81
N ILE A 785 53.43 20.86 -50.93
CA ILE A 785 52.81 20.82 -52.27
C ILE A 785 51.66 19.80 -52.31
N ASP A 786 51.85 18.62 -51.71
CA ASP A 786 50.83 17.57 -51.70
C ASP A 786 49.60 17.99 -50.88
N SER A 787 49.80 18.60 -49.72
CA SER A 787 48.71 19.15 -48.88
C SER A 787 47.96 20.30 -49.57
N PHE A 788 48.65 21.22 -50.26
CA PHE A 788 47.97 22.27 -51.03
C PHE A 788 47.17 21.71 -52.21
N LYS A 789 47.68 20.69 -52.91
CA LYS A 789 46.90 20.01 -53.96
C LYS A 789 45.68 19.29 -53.38
N LEU A 790 45.82 18.68 -52.21
CA LEU A 790 44.71 18.04 -51.50
C LEU A 790 43.64 19.08 -51.11
N SER A 791 44.05 20.23 -50.60
CA SER A 791 43.18 21.36 -50.29
C SER A 791 42.40 21.87 -51.52
N LEU A 792 43.07 21.99 -52.68
CA LEU A 792 42.40 22.32 -53.94
C LEU A 792 41.37 21.26 -54.36
N ASN A 793 41.67 19.99 -54.14
CA ASN A 793 40.75 18.89 -54.43
C ASN A 793 39.48 18.96 -53.56
N PHE A 794 39.60 19.47 -52.33
CA PHE A 794 38.46 19.75 -51.46
C PHE A 794 37.79 21.11 -51.73
N GLY A 795 38.37 21.93 -52.62
CA GLY A 795 37.73 23.13 -53.15
C GLY A 795 38.34 24.46 -52.70
N TYR A 796 39.34 24.46 -51.81
CA TYR A 796 39.92 25.70 -51.27
C TYR A 796 40.94 26.34 -52.24
N GLN A 797 40.46 27.25 -53.09
CA GLN A 797 41.22 27.81 -54.20
C GLN A 797 42.45 28.64 -53.78
N GLN A 798 42.49 29.12 -52.53
CA GLN A 798 43.60 29.92 -51.99
C GLN A 798 44.94 29.18 -52.09
N ALA A 799 44.93 27.84 -52.05
CA ALA A 799 46.10 26.99 -52.21
C ALA A 799 46.87 27.22 -53.54
N HIS A 800 46.22 27.77 -54.58
CA HIS A 800 46.90 28.14 -55.82
C HIS A 800 47.96 29.22 -55.61
N ILE A 801 47.73 30.18 -54.72
CA ILE A 801 48.70 31.25 -54.43
C ILE A 801 49.97 30.66 -53.81
N GLU A 802 49.81 29.77 -52.82
CA GLU A 802 50.92 29.13 -52.13
C GLU A 802 51.73 28.21 -53.06
N LEU A 803 51.05 27.44 -53.92
CA LEU A 803 51.73 26.62 -54.94
C LEU A 803 52.52 27.48 -55.93
N ALA A 804 51.98 28.62 -56.35
CA ALA A 804 52.70 29.55 -57.22
C ALA A 804 53.94 30.14 -56.52
N LEU A 805 53.83 30.53 -55.25
CA LEU A 805 54.95 31.05 -54.45
C LEU A 805 56.05 30.00 -54.27
N ILE A 806 55.69 28.74 -53.99
CA ILE A 806 56.63 27.62 -53.91
C ILE A 806 57.37 27.45 -55.24
N TYR A 807 56.67 27.35 -56.36
CA TYR A 807 57.28 27.16 -57.67
C TYR A 807 58.06 28.39 -58.19
N GLN A 808 57.89 29.57 -57.59
CA GLN A 808 58.69 30.74 -57.91
C GLN A 808 59.98 30.78 -57.07
N ASN A 809 59.89 30.45 -55.78
CA ASN A 809 60.89 30.83 -54.79
C ASN A 809 61.66 29.64 -54.17
N GLU A 810 61.04 28.46 -53.99
CA GLU A 810 61.68 27.33 -53.30
C GLU A 810 62.76 26.66 -54.16
N THR A 811 63.96 26.55 -53.60
CA THR A 811 65.13 26.02 -54.31
C THR A 811 64.95 24.52 -54.56
N GLY A 812 65.09 24.09 -55.81
CA GLY A 812 64.86 22.70 -56.24
C GLY A 812 63.45 22.41 -56.75
N PHE A 813 62.51 23.36 -56.62
CA PHE A 813 61.14 23.22 -57.12
C PHE A 813 60.75 24.30 -58.15
N LYS A 814 61.66 25.20 -58.53
CA LYS A 814 61.33 26.32 -59.42
C LYS A 814 60.81 25.88 -60.79
N ASP A 815 59.65 26.38 -61.19
CA ASP A 815 58.96 26.01 -62.43
C ASP A 815 58.05 27.15 -62.93
N GLU A 816 58.54 27.96 -63.86
CA GLU A 816 57.81 29.13 -64.38
C GLU A 816 56.47 28.77 -65.04
N GLN A 817 56.36 27.57 -65.64
CA GLN A 817 55.12 27.13 -66.27
C GLN A 817 54.05 26.86 -65.21
N LYS A 818 54.42 26.18 -64.12
CA LYS A 818 53.49 25.92 -63.00
C LYS A 818 53.14 27.19 -62.22
N VAL A 819 54.08 28.14 -62.10
CA VAL A 819 53.79 29.46 -61.53
C VAL A 819 52.66 30.14 -62.32
N GLN A 820 52.78 30.24 -63.64
CA GLN A 820 51.76 30.88 -64.48
C GLN A 820 50.43 30.11 -64.43
N GLN A 821 50.47 28.78 -64.46
CA GLN A 821 49.29 27.92 -64.36
C GLN A 821 48.48 28.20 -63.09
N HIS A 822 49.14 28.27 -61.93
CA HIS A 822 48.47 28.52 -60.66
C HIS A 822 48.03 29.97 -60.49
N ILE A 823 48.76 30.95 -61.04
CA ILE A 823 48.30 32.34 -61.10
C ILE A 823 47.02 32.47 -61.92
N ASP A 824 46.94 31.81 -63.08
CA ASP A 824 45.76 31.87 -63.94
C ASP A 824 44.56 31.18 -63.27
N ALA A 825 44.79 30.05 -62.58
CA ALA A 825 43.76 29.36 -61.81
C ALA A 825 43.26 30.19 -60.61
N ALA A 826 44.16 30.84 -59.87
CA ALA A 826 43.80 31.76 -58.78
C ALA A 826 42.95 32.95 -59.29
N LYS A 827 43.30 33.53 -60.44
CA LYS A 827 42.49 34.59 -61.08
C LYS A 827 41.12 34.09 -61.52
N ALA A 828 41.04 32.88 -62.08
CA ALA A 828 39.77 32.28 -62.48
C ALA A 828 38.86 32.02 -61.27
N ALA A 829 39.45 31.72 -60.11
CA ALA A 829 38.75 31.61 -58.83
C ALA A 829 38.43 32.98 -58.18
N GLY A 830 38.78 34.10 -58.81
CA GLY A 830 38.51 35.45 -58.30
C GLY A 830 39.46 35.94 -57.20
N LEU A 831 40.60 35.28 -57.00
CA LEU A 831 41.56 35.64 -55.96
C LEU A 831 42.46 36.81 -56.36
N GLU A 832 42.82 37.63 -55.39
CA GLU A 832 43.83 38.67 -55.54
C GLU A 832 45.22 38.03 -55.63
N ILE A 833 46.03 38.45 -56.60
CA ILE A 833 47.37 37.89 -56.82
C ILE A 833 48.39 38.77 -56.09
N PRO A 834 49.14 38.22 -55.11
CA PRO A 834 50.18 38.96 -54.39
C PRO A 834 51.19 39.62 -55.33
N GLU A 835 51.65 40.83 -54.97
CA GLU A 835 52.63 41.58 -55.77
C GLU A 835 53.92 40.80 -56.02
N ASP A 836 54.34 39.98 -55.05
CA ASP A 836 55.55 39.13 -55.12
C ASP A 836 55.50 38.13 -56.30
N LEU A 837 54.31 37.70 -56.72
CA LEU A 837 54.10 36.82 -57.86
C LEU A 837 54.09 37.56 -59.21
N LEU A 838 53.98 38.89 -59.20
CA LEU A 838 53.87 39.74 -60.40
C LEU A 838 55.22 40.32 -60.86
N ILE A 839 56.28 40.24 -60.04
CA ILE A 839 57.60 40.81 -60.35
C ILE A 839 58.39 39.86 -61.26
N LYS A 840 58.41 40.13 -62.57
CA LYS A 840 59.44 39.58 -63.48
C LYS A 840 60.79 40.20 -63.13
N LYS A 841 61.74 39.41 -62.59
CA LYS A 841 63.15 39.82 -62.54
C LYS A 841 63.63 40.13 -63.96
N LYS A 842 63.78 41.42 -64.30
CA LYS A 842 64.50 41.86 -65.50
C LYS A 842 65.88 41.24 -65.48
N GLY A 843 66.23 40.53 -66.56
CA GLY A 843 67.54 39.92 -66.73
C GLY A 843 68.67 40.93 -66.55
N TRP A 844 69.67 40.55 -65.77
CA TRP A 844 70.95 41.23 -65.66
C TRP A 844 71.88 40.65 -66.74
N PHE A 845 72.09 41.37 -67.83
CA PHE A 845 73.24 41.19 -68.73
C PHE A 845 73.99 42.53 -68.82
N GLY A 846 75.17 42.58 -68.18
CA GLY A 846 76.39 43.27 -68.61
C GLY A 846 76.47 44.81 -68.66
N LEU A 847 77.17 45.41 -67.68
CA LEU A 847 78.50 46.02 -67.87
C LEU A 847 79.19 46.27 -66.52
#